data_AF-A0A2T9YZA9-F1
#
_entry.id   AF-A0A2T9YZA9-F1
#
_cell.length_a   1.000
_cell.length_b   1.000
_cell.length_c   1.000
_cell.angle_alpha   90.00
_cell.angle_beta   90.00
_cell.angle_gamma   90.00
#
_symmetry.space_group_name_H-M   'P 1'
#
loop_
_entity.id
_entity.type
_entity.pdbx_description
1 polymer ?
#
loop_
_entity_poly.entity_id
_entity_poly.type
_entity_poly.pdbx_seq_one_letter_code
_entity_poly.pdbx_strand_id
1 'polypeptide(L)'
;MSLDTANLEQMLPLFQNLMENLLSADNDARSQAEKVLNQDWAIAQPNSLMLGLSYAIINLPDPNIRGFAAVLLRRISLKESFDLKDEAGNEIEETVWSRSTIDTRAQVKALLLTSLEKEADNSVRIKVCDSISEIANSEDEWPELLQALLVCSSVSSPPLRESAYRIFAGYPQILMDQDSTSVKTAFINAFQDEDNNVRLAAFKAAVQVLMIAEDELKNKLESVIPQMLSVLELLFKNQEETGLVECLSSLTELVEIYPKAFRPVLSSLVEFTLLICSNDQLENATKQISFEVLVTLAEAAPGICRKQSQFCEKLVPIALDMMSQIEDDDSWFSVENLEDEDENEVSDFGEQALDRLACSLGGKQLLPTAFQHIPTMLNAPEWQKRHAALMAISAIAEGSYKIMKGELQNILTLICQYFKDAHPRVRYAACHALGQLSTDFSPTIQEKYHSLILQHLIPAMDDVQYPRVQAHAAAAMINFTEETRKSIIEPYLDTLFERLMKLLSSNSRYVQEQAITTIATVAESAQELFRKHYSSIFPQLLNALENAQGKELRLFRGKAIECATFIAIAVGNDVFRPDAMKLIEILVNTQNQVVDDDDPQTSYLLAAWARLCKVMGQEFLPYLPTVMPPLLKSASLKPDFAVVDADEDTSLKYSSEDGWEFATISGQQVGIRTSVLEEKCTAIEMLICYARELGPGFEPYSKQVLELVVPMLKFYFHEGVKYASAAAIPPILESMKSFIVQQSNSKTLPDEVIASKTSEFTQTWGIVCDSLLKAITNEMDDLAYVSQLLTSFADCVEIVGESCLNEEQMTVFFERVKGMLNNSLKQIDYRVKQFKSSETYDEEDIRVISEDETNESEAMDSLSKAMRLVLKTCTASYISHFDQIIPTLSMFANPEFINESCTEDGCYSMQWFLCVFDDLIELTGPASWTYSQYFLPTMINCLSVSYKSDVRQAAAYGIGVAAQYGGSVYANAVAQSIPNLANLITDPESRNDDNIFATENVVSALVKILMYNAGSLSSFDETLLLWFNGLPIINDEDEASFSYNYLLQILQNNETLHNLLNNYTAHQQSNLTKNKYVAEQTQVNSAQLKYLSEISNGLGILHLVHILVDVLVQGILDAELANKLASALQSMVQSCPEETQSALWVCIDSEKKQSLRLLGYA
;
A
#
# COMPACT_ATOMS: atom_id res chain seq x y z
N MET A 1 58.98 -0.37 15.88
CA MET A 1 59.26 -1.59 15.09
C MET A 1 60.42 -2.38 15.72
N SER A 2 60.14 -3.20 16.73
CA SER A 2 61.02 -4.32 17.15
C SER A 2 60.11 -5.48 17.50
N LEU A 3 60.17 -6.48 16.64
CA LEU A 3 59.19 -7.52 16.34
C LEU A 3 59.17 -8.69 17.35
N ASP A 4 58.03 -9.38 17.37
CA ASP A 4 57.90 -10.80 17.71
C ASP A 4 57.51 -11.61 16.43
N THR A 5 58.13 -11.28 15.28
CA THR A 5 57.90 -11.90 13.94
C THR A 5 58.09 -13.41 13.97
N ALA A 6 58.93 -13.90 14.87
CA ALA A 6 59.22 -15.32 15.01
C ALA A 6 57.97 -16.14 15.38
N ASN A 7 56.98 -15.53 16.04
CA ASN A 7 55.73 -16.20 16.42
C ASN A 7 54.71 -16.22 15.27
N LEU A 8 54.67 -15.18 14.43
CA LEU A 8 53.79 -15.12 13.25
C LEU A 8 54.24 -16.06 12.12
N GLU A 9 55.54 -16.17 11.87
CA GLU A 9 56.10 -17.15 10.91
C GLU A 9 55.78 -18.61 11.32
N GLN A 10 55.73 -18.89 12.63
CA GLN A 10 55.37 -20.22 13.15
C GLN A 10 53.88 -20.54 13.03
N MET A 11 53.01 -19.52 13.03
CA MET A 11 51.56 -19.70 12.87
C MET A 11 51.12 -19.83 11.41
N LEU A 12 51.92 -19.37 10.45
CA LEU A 12 51.56 -19.35 9.03
C LEU A 12 51.15 -20.73 8.47
N PRO A 13 51.83 -21.86 8.77
CA PRO A 13 51.40 -23.18 8.31
C PRO A 13 50.07 -23.65 8.92
N LEU A 14 49.74 -23.20 10.15
CA LEU A 14 48.47 -23.55 10.81
C LEU A 14 47.30 -22.85 10.12
N PHE A 15 47.46 -21.56 9.79
CA PHE A 15 46.45 -20.81 9.06
C PHE A 15 46.29 -21.30 7.62
N GLN A 16 47.39 -21.66 6.95
CA GLN A 16 47.33 -22.29 5.63
C GLN A 16 46.49 -23.58 5.68
N ASN A 17 46.76 -24.48 6.64
CA ASN A 17 46.00 -25.72 6.79
C ASN A 17 44.52 -25.47 7.13
N LEU A 18 44.22 -24.49 8.00
CA LEU A 18 42.85 -24.10 8.33
C LEU A 18 42.09 -23.63 7.09
N MET A 19 42.70 -22.77 6.27
CA MET A 19 42.09 -22.25 5.04
C MET A 19 41.91 -23.32 3.96
N GLU A 20 42.89 -24.22 3.78
CA GLU A 20 42.77 -25.36 2.87
C GLU A 20 41.60 -26.29 3.25
N ASN A 21 41.38 -26.52 4.55
CA ASN A 21 40.25 -27.32 5.02
C ASN A 21 38.89 -26.58 4.90
N LEU A 22 38.87 -25.25 5.10
CA LEU A 22 37.67 -24.43 4.89
C LEU A 22 37.25 -24.40 3.41
N LEU A 23 38.21 -24.50 2.48
CA LEU A 23 38.00 -24.57 1.04
C LEU A 23 37.80 -26.01 0.52
N SER A 24 37.76 -27.00 1.40
CA SER A 24 37.62 -28.41 1.01
C SER A 24 36.24 -28.71 0.43
N ALA A 25 36.19 -29.52 -0.63
CA ALA A 25 34.95 -30.07 -1.17
C ALA A 25 34.33 -31.16 -0.25
N ASP A 26 35.07 -31.61 0.76
CA ASP A 26 34.60 -32.54 1.79
C ASP A 26 33.89 -31.78 2.93
N ASN A 27 32.58 -32.00 3.08
CA ASN A 27 31.74 -31.37 4.09
C ASN A 27 32.20 -31.65 5.52
N ASP A 28 32.68 -32.86 5.82
CA ASP A 28 33.11 -33.21 7.18
C ASP A 28 34.37 -32.41 7.57
N ALA A 29 35.31 -32.28 6.64
CA ALA A 29 36.52 -31.48 6.81
C ALA A 29 36.20 -29.98 6.96
N ARG A 30 35.28 -29.46 6.14
CA ARG A 30 34.85 -28.05 6.17
C ARG A 30 34.13 -27.70 7.47
N SER A 31 33.13 -28.48 7.87
CA SER A 31 32.39 -28.23 9.12
C SER A 31 33.27 -28.36 10.36
N GLN A 32 34.25 -29.27 10.35
CA GLN A 32 35.23 -29.34 11.43
C GLN A 32 36.13 -28.08 11.47
N ALA A 33 36.58 -27.60 10.31
CA ALA A 33 37.39 -26.39 10.21
C ALA A 33 36.64 -25.12 10.62
N GLU A 34 35.35 -24.99 10.26
CA GLU A 34 34.47 -23.91 10.71
C GLU A 34 34.31 -23.89 12.22
N LYS A 35 34.18 -25.07 12.84
CA LYS A 35 34.09 -25.18 14.31
C LYS A 35 35.39 -24.73 14.97
N VAL A 36 36.55 -25.14 14.45
CA VAL A 36 37.87 -24.69 14.93
C VAL A 36 38.04 -23.18 14.77
N LEU A 37 37.67 -22.61 13.61
CA LEU A 37 37.71 -21.18 13.37
C LEU A 37 36.86 -20.40 14.39
N ASN A 38 35.62 -20.83 14.62
CA ASN A 38 34.70 -20.10 15.51
C ASN A 38 35.08 -20.26 17.00
N GLN A 39 35.38 -21.47 17.45
CA GLN A 39 35.59 -21.77 18.88
C GLN A 39 37.03 -21.51 19.32
N ASP A 40 38.01 -22.10 18.62
CA ASP A 40 39.40 -22.10 19.07
C ASP A 40 40.15 -20.81 18.69
N TRP A 41 39.72 -20.15 17.61
CA TRP A 41 40.33 -18.92 17.14
C TRP A 41 39.50 -17.69 17.45
N ALA A 42 38.28 -17.57 16.90
CA ALA A 42 37.50 -16.34 17.02
C ALA A 42 37.13 -16.06 18.48
N ILE A 43 36.64 -17.06 19.23
CA ILE A 43 36.29 -16.89 20.64
C ILE A 43 37.53 -16.90 21.54
N ALA A 44 38.39 -17.92 21.43
CA ALA A 44 39.47 -18.11 22.41
C ALA A 44 40.74 -17.27 22.13
N GLN A 45 41.04 -16.93 20.88
CA GLN A 45 42.31 -16.27 20.50
C GLN A 45 42.13 -15.19 19.41
N PRO A 46 41.26 -14.18 19.61
CA PRO A 46 40.93 -13.19 18.58
C PRO A 46 42.17 -12.43 18.07
N ASN A 47 43.10 -12.04 18.94
CA ASN A 47 44.32 -11.33 18.55
C ASN A 47 45.22 -12.15 17.59
N SER A 48 45.43 -13.43 17.88
CA SER A 48 46.27 -14.31 17.06
C SER A 48 45.63 -14.62 15.71
N LEU A 49 44.30 -14.79 15.69
CA LEU A 49 43.53 -14.97 14.45
C LEU A 49 43.70 -13.77 13.52
N MET A 50 43.48 -12.56 14.04
CA MET A 50 43.52 -11.32 13.28
C MET A 50 44.91 -11.04 12.69
N LEU A 51 45.97 -11.18 13.50
CA LEU A 51 47.34 -11.01 13.03
C LEU A 51 47.77 -12.13 12.07
N GLY A 52 47.36 -13.37 12.35
CA GLY A 52 47.67 -14.54 11.55
C GLY A 52 47.10 -14.46 10.13
N LEU A 53 45.82 -14.10 10.00
CA LEU A 53 45.18 -13.87 8.71
C LEU A 53 45.83 -12.69 7.97
N SER A 54 46.05 -11.56 8.64
CA SER A 54 46.70 -10.39 8.04
C SER A 54 48.11 -10.68 7.52
N TYR A 55 48.87 -11.51 8.25
CA TYR A 55 50.21 -11.94 7.84
C TYR A 55 50.16 -12.97 6.70
N ALA A 56 49.14 -13.85 6.69
CA ALA A 56 48.91 -14.82 5.63
C ALA A 56 48.61 -14.17 4.27
N ILE A 57 47.86 -13.06 4.27
CA ILE A 57 47.57 -12.24 3.07
C ILE A 57 48.86 -11.72 2.40
N ILE A 58 49.97 -11.55 3.11
CA ILE A 58 51.23 -11.04 2.51
C ILE A 58 52.17 -12.18 2.10
N ASN A 59 52.24 -13.24 2.91
CA ASN A 59 53.38 -14.17 2.88
C ASN A 59 53.05 -15.56 2.31
N LEU A 60 51.77 -15.92 2.13
CA LEU A 60 51.44 -17.21 1.53
C LEU A 60 51.68 -17.24 0.01
N PRO A 61 52.21 -18.33 -0.55
CA PRO A 61 52.57 -18.38 -1.96
C PRO A 61 51.35 -18.47 -2.89
N ASP A 62 50.27 -19.12 -2.45
CA ASP A 62 49.06 -19.35 -3.25
C ASP A 62 48.11 -18.13 -3.21
N PRO A 63 47.88 -17.46 -4.36
CA PRO A 63 46.95 -16.34 -4.46
C PRO A 63 45.51 -16.69 -4.03
N ASN A 64 45.04 -17.91 -4.26
CA ASN A 64 43.68 -18.32 -3.86
C ASN A 64 43.54 -18.30 -2.34
N ILE A 65 44.55 -18.82 -1.63
CA ILE A 65 44.57 -18.84 -0.17
C ILE A 65 44.79 -17.42 0.37
N ARG A 66 45.63 -16.59 -0.25
CA ARG A 66 45.77 -15.16 0.13
C ARG A 66 44.46 -14.40 0.00
N GLY A 67 43.75 -14.57 -1.13
CA GLY A 67 42.45 -13.96 -1.37
C GLY A 67 41.42 -14.43 -0.35
N PHE A 68 41.37 -15.74 -0.07
CA PHE A 68 40.49 -16.27 0.97
C PHE A 68 40.83 -15.74 2.36
N ALA A 69 42.12 -15.57 2.70
CA ALA A 69 42.55 -14.97 3.96
C ALA A 69 42.04 -13.53 4.12
N ALA A 70 42.04 -12.73 3.05
CA ALA A 70 41.50 -11.36 3.05
C ALA A 70 39.98 -11.35 3.28
N VAL A 71 39.24 -12.19 2.55
CA VAL A 71 37.79 -12.34 2.74
C VAL A 71 37.46 -12.82 4.16
N LEU A 72 38.19 -13.81 4.65
CA LEU A 72 37.99 -14.37 5.98
C LEU A 72 38.30 -13.37 7.08
N LEU A 73 39.38 -12.59 6.93
CA LEU A 73 39.73 -11.49 7.83
C LEU A 73 38.58 -10.48 7.88
N ARG A 74 38.11 -9.99 6.73
CA ARG A 74 36.97 -9.06 6.64
C ARG A 74 35.75 -9.61 7.39
N ARG A 75 35.30 -10.82 7.05
CA ARG A 75 34.09 -11.44 7.61
C ARG A 75 34.20 -11.71 9.10
N ILE A 76 35.33 -12.26 9.56
CA ILE A 76 35.46 -12.66 10.97
C ILE A 76 35.61 -11.46 11.89
N SER A 77 36.24 -10.38 11.42
CA SER A 77 36.43 -9.14 12.20
C SER A 77 35.12 -8.58 12.70
N LEU A 78 34.08 -8.64 11.86
CA LEU A 78 32.79 -7.98 12.07
C LEU A 78 31.72 -8.91 12.62
N LYS A 79 32.05 -10.20 12.77
CA LYS A 79 31.10 -11.19 13.30
C LYS A 79 30.74 -10.87 14.74
N GLU A 80 29.46 -10.56 14.96
CA GLU A 80 28.85 -10.46 16.29
C GLU A 80 28.73 -11.84 16.94
N SER A 81 29.03 -11.93 18.24
CA SER A 81 28.99 -13.19 18.98
C SER A 81 27.65 -13.34 19.72
N PHE A 82 26.61 -13.81 19.03
CA PHE A 82 25.27 -14.03 19.57
C PHE A 82 25.18 -14.96 20.80
N ASP A 83 26.25 -15.72 21.11
CA ASP A 83 26.28 -16.69 22.21
C ASP A 83 27.07 -16.23 23.46
N LEU A 84 27.63 -15.01 23.46
CA LEU A 84 28.33 -14.50 24.63
C LEU A 84 27.35 -13.78 25.57
N LYS A 85 27.21 -14.32 26.77
CA LYS A 85 26.43 -13.71 27.84
C LYS A 85 27.34 -13.12 28.90
N ASP A 86 27.00 -11.94 29.40
CA ASP A 86 27.67 -11.35 30.56
C ASP A 86 27.41 -12.18 31.83
N GLU A 87 28.08 -11.84 32.93
CA GLU A 87 27.88 -12.51 34.22
C GLU A 87 26.42 -12.40 34.74
N ALA A 88 25.60 -11.51 34.16
CA ALA A 88 24.19 -11.31 34.47
C ALA A 88 23.22 -12.03 33.50
N GLY A 89 23.73 -12.68 32.46
CA GLY A 89 22.94 -13.42 31.47
C GLY A 89 22.41 -12.59 30.28
N ASN A 90 22.83 -11.33 30.14
CA ASN A 90 22.51 -10.47 29.01
C ASN A 90 23.44 -10.77 27.83
N GLU A 91 22.93 -10.64 26.61
CA GLU A 91 23.73 -10.80 25.39
C GLU A 91 24.77 -9.67 25.27
N ILE A 92 26.01 -10.04 24.93
CA ILE A 92 27.11 -9.10 24.69
C ILE A 92 27.22 -8.86 23.18
N GLU A 93 26.80 -7.68 22.73
CA GLU A 93 26.96 -7.21 21.36
C GLU A 93 28.41 -6.71 21.11
N GLU A 94 29.39 -7.62 21.10
CA GLU A 94 30.79 -7.28 20.75
C GLU A 94 31.31 -8.13 19.56
N THR A 95 31.96 -7.46 18.60
CA THR A 95 32.59 -8.08 17.44
C THR A 95 33.96 -8.70 17.77
N VAL A 96 34.52 -9.52 16.86
CA VAL A 96 35.89 -10.05 17.04
C VAL A 96 36.93 -8.92 16.97
N TRP A 97 36.67 -7.89 16.17
CA TRP A 97 37.48 -6.68 16.08
C TRP A 97 37.50 -5.92 17.40
N SER A 98 36.32 -5.68 18.01
CA SER A 98 36.22 -4.94 19.29
C SER A 98 36.86 -5.66 20.47
N ARG A 99 36.93 -6.99 20.45
CA ARG A 99 37.64 -7.80 21.47
C ARG A 99 39.15 -7.90 21.27
N SER A 100 39.65 -7.53 20.10
CA SER A 100 41.09 -7.48 19.82
C SER A 100 41.73 -6.25 20.48
N THR A 101 42.98 -6.38 20.93
CA THR A 101 43.72 -5.29 21.58
C THR A 101 44.06 -4.18 20.59
N ILE A 102 44.18 -2.95 21.09
CA ILE A 102 44.56 -1.77 20.29
C ILE A 102 45.88 -2.01 19.54
N ASP A 103 46.88 -2.63 20.19
CA ASP A 103 48.16 -2.99 19.56
C ASP A 103 48.02 -4.00 18.42
N THR A 104 47.09 -4.94 18.54
CA THR A 104 46.78 -5.93 17.48
C THR A 104 46.12 -5.22 16.30
N ARG A 105 45.11 -4.37 16.55
CA ARG A 105 44.44 -3.60 15.49
C ARG A 105 45.42 -2.70 14.75
N ALA A 106 46.30 -1.98 15.45
CA ALA A 106 47.32 -1.14 14.83
C ALA A 106 48.29 -1.95 13.93
N GLN A 107 48.64 -3.17 14.34
CA GLN A 107 49.48 -4.06 13.53
C GLN A 107 48.74 -4.63 12.32
N VAL A 108 47.48 -5.02 12.46
CA VAL A 108 46.63 -5.46 11.35
C VAL A 108 46.50 -4.34 10.31
N LYS A 109 46.20 -3.11 10.74
CA LYS A 109 46.17 -1.91 9.88
C LYS A 109 47.47 -1.76 9.08
N ALA A 110 48.63 -1.85 9.75
CA ALA A 110 49.94 -1.73 9.09
C ALA A 110 50.22 -2.87 8.08
N LEU A 111 49.81 -4.11 8.41
CA LEU A 111 49.94 -5.26 7.52
C LEU A 111 49.04 -5.13 6.29
N LEU A 112 47.78 -4.68 6.45
CA LEU A 112 46.88 -4.45 5.33
C LEU A 112 47.41 -3.38 4.36
N LEU A 113 47.95 -2.26 4.86
CA LEU A 113 48.61 -1.26 4.01
C LEU A 113 49.85 -1.83 3.30
N THR A 114 50.62 -2.70 3.97
CA THR A 114 51.75 -3.39 3.36
C THR A 114 51.31 -4.38 2.27
N SER A 115 50.18 -5.06 2.48
CA SER A 115 49.58 -5.95 1.49
C SER A 115 49.14 -5.19 0.25
N LEU A 116 48.47 -4.04 0.44
CA LEU A 116 48.04 -3.16 -0.65
C LEU A 116 49.20 -2.73 -1.56
N GLU A 117 50.35 -2.37 -0.97
CA GLU A 117 51.54 -1.95 -1.71
C GLU A 117 52.22 -3.11 -2.48
N LYS A 118 52.20 -4.33 -1.91
CA LYS A 118 52.99 -5.46 -2.42
C LYS A 118 52.23 -6.45 -3.29
N GLU A 119 50.92 -6.56 -3.14
CA GLU A 119 50.14 -7.59 -3.83
C GLU A 119 50.17 -7.33 -5.34
N ALA A 120 50.49 -8.36 -6.11
CA ALA A 120 50.61 -8.31 -7.56
C ALA A 120 49.36 -8.86 -8.25
N ASP A 121 48.71 -9.86 -7.64
CA ASP A 121 47.51 -10.50 -8.18
C ASP A 121 46.29 -9.58 -8.05
N ASN A 122 45.52 -9.45 -9.13
CA ASN A 122 44.37 -8.54 -9.14
C ASN A 122 43.23 -9.01 -8.25
N SER A 123 42.91 -10.31 -8.27
CA SER A 123 41.81 -10.86 -7.48
C SER A 123 42.10 -10.73 -5.98
N VAL A 124 43.35 -10.96 -5.58
CA VAL A 124 43.75 -10.79 -4.17
C VAL A 124 43.73 -9.31 -3.77
N ARG A 125 44.29 -8.42 -4.59
CA ARG A 125 44.33 -6.98 -4.30
C ARG A 125 42.93 -6.37 -4.16
N ILE A 126 42.00 -6.80 -4.99
CA ILE A 126 40.56 -6.47 -4.87
C ILE A 126 40.04 -6.83 -3.47
N LYS A 127 40.21 -8.09 -3.05
CA LYS A 127 39.75 -8.58 -1.74
C LYS A 127 40.44 -7.84 -0.59
N VAL A 128 41.70 -7.45 -0.75
CA VAL A 128 42.44 -6.63 0.23
C VAL A 128 41.85 -5.22 0.33
N CYS A 129 41.50 -4.58 -0.80
CA CYS A 129 40.82 -3.28 -0.79
C CYS A 129 39.51 -3.38 -0.02
N ASP A 130 38.70 -4.41 -0.31
CA ASP A 130 37.41 -4.61 0.34
C ASP A 130 37.59 -4.88 1.86
N SER A 131 38.63 -5.62 2.27
CA SER A 131 38.98 -5.79 3.69
C SER A 131 39.37 -4.47 4.37
N ILE A 132 40.14 -3.61 3.68
CA ILE A 132 40.56 -2.32 4.21
C ILE A 132 39.35 -1.41 4.41
N SER A 133 38.47 -1.32 3.41
CA SER A 133 37.26 -0.49 3.47
C SER A 133 36.37 -0.86 4.65
N GLU A 134 36.07 -2.14 4.83
CA GLU A 134 35.15 -2.59 5.88
C GLU A 134 35.72 -2.42 7.30
N ILE A 135 37.03 -2.66 7.46
CA ILE A 135 37.72 -2.42 8.74
C ILE A 135 37.78 -0.92 9.05
N ALA A 136 37.98 -0.07 8.03
CA ALA A 136 37.98 1.38 8.19
C ALA A 136 36.60 1.92 8.61
N ASN A 137 35.51 1.34 8.09
CA ASN A 137 34.14 1.67 8.51
C ASN A 137 33.86 1.35 9.98
N SER A 138 34.58 0.39 10.57
CA SER A 138 34.36 -0.10 11.94
C SER A 138 35.28 0.53 12.99
N GLU A 139 36.08 1.51 12.61
CA GLU A 139 37.09 2.12 13.47
C GLU A 139 36.89 3.65 13.53
N ASP A 140 37.03 4.23 14.72
CA ASP A 140 36.86 5.68 14.89
C ASP A 140 37.91 6.51 14.13
N GLU A 141 39.17 6.05 14.06
CA GLU A 141 40.27 6.76 13.38
C GLU A 141 41.31 5.83 12.72
N TRP A 142 41.70 6.14 11.47
CA TRP A 142 42.83 5.53 10.75
C TRP A 142 43.57 6.54 9.83
N PRO A 143 44.36 7.47 10.41
CA PRO A 143 44.99 8.56 9.65
C PRO A 143 46.02 8.09 8.61
N GLU A 144 46.72 6.98 8.86
CA GLU A 144 47.70 6.42 7.93
C GLU A 144 47.06 5.94 6.62
N LEU A 145 45.78 5.54 6.65
CA LEU A 145 45.06 5.07 5.48
C LEU A 145 44.92 6.19 4.45
N LEU A 146 44.40 7.35 4.86
CA LEU A 146 44.24 8.50 3.95
C LEU A 146 45.58 8.88 3.30
N GLN A 147 46.66 8.93 4.08
CA GLN A 147 47.98 9.24 3.56
C GLN A 147 48.44 8.20 2.51
N ALA A 148 48.21 6.91 2.77
CA ALA A 148 48.53 5.85 1.82
C ALA A 148 47.70 5.94 0.54
N LEU A 149 46.40 6.24 0.64
CA LEU A 149 45.50 6.35 -0.52
C LEU A 149 45.84 7.57 -1.39
N LEU A 150 46.19 8.71 -0.80
CA LEU A 150 46.64 9.90 -1.56
C LEU A 150 47.94 9.66 -2.33
N VAL A 151 48.84 8.85 -1.78
CA VAL A 151 50.03 8.39 -2.51
C VAL A 151 49.60 7.45 -3.63
N CYS A 152 48.82 6.42 -3.31
CA CYS A 152 48.37 5.42 -4.29
C CYS A 152 47.58 6.02 -5.45
N SER A 153 46.80 7.09 -5.24
CA SER A 153 46.04 7.74 -6.31
C SER A 153 46.89 8.56 -7.29
N SER A 154 48.16 8.82 -6.98
CA SER A 154 49.07 9.66 -7.77
C SER A 154 50.34 8.96 -8.27
N VAL A 155 50.58 7.70 -7.90
CA VAL A 155 51.72 6.91 -8.41
C VAL A 155 51.52 6.48 -9.86
N SER A 156 52.62 6.20 -10.55
CA SER A 156 52.60 5.74 -11.95
C SER A 156 52.00 4.35 -12.15
N SER A 157 51.84 3.54 -11.11
CA SER A 157 51.27 2.19 -11.17
C SER A 157 49.75 2.22 -11.28
N PRO A 158 49.14 1.82 -12.42
CA PRO A 158 47.68 1.83 -12.57
C PRO A 158 46.94 0.97 -11.53
N PRO A 159 47.39 -0.26 -11.19
CA PRO A 159 46.71 -1.08 -10.18
C PRO A 159 46.64 -0.44 -8.78
N LEU A 160 47.64 0.38 -8.41
CA LEU A 160 47.61 1.10 -7.13
C LEU A 160 46.67 2.31 -7.18
N ARG A 161 46.58 3.00 -8.33
CA ARG A 161 45.60 4.07 -8.53
C ARG A 161 44.18 3.53 -8.49
N GLU A 162 43.92 2.42 -9.19
CA GLU A 162 42.64 1.70 -9.15
C GLU A 162 42.27 1.32 -7.72
N SER A 163 43.21 0.72 -6.97
CA SER A 163 42.99 0.32 -5.58
C SER A 163 42.65 1.50 -4.67
N ALA A 164 43.27 2.66 -4.88
CA ALA A 164 42.96 3.85 -4.11
C ALA A 164 41.50 4.27 -4.28
N TYR A 165 41.02 4.32 -5.53
CA TYR A 165 39.62 4.66 -5.81
C TYR A 165 38.65 3.56 -5.37
N ARG A 166 39.01 2.27 -5.48
CA ARG A 166 38.19 1.19 -4.93
C ARG A 166 37.98 1.34 -3.42
N ILE A 167 39.02 1.70 -2.68
CA ILE A 167 38.91 1.94 -1.23
C ILE A 167 38.08 3.20 -0.95
N PHE A 168 38.22 4.27 -1.74
CA PHE A 168 37.34 5.45 -1.63
C PHE A 168 35.86 5.12 -1.91
N ALA A 169 35.57 4.18 -2.81
CA ALA A 169 34.20 3.71 -3.03
C ALA A 169 33.66 2.91 -1.83
N GLY A 170 34.49 2.05 -1.21
CA GLY A 170 34.07 1.25 -0.04
C GLY A 170 34.08 2.00 1.30
N TYR A 171 34.82 3.10 1.42
CA TYR A 171 34.86 3.97 2.60
C TYR A 171 34.88 5.46 2.19
N PRO A 172 33.77 5.97 1.62
CA PRO A 172 33.71 7.34 1.11
C PRO A 172 33.82 8.41 2.21
N GLN A 173 33.48 8.07 3.47
CA GLN A 173 33.52 8.99 4.62
C GLN A 173 34.92 9.61 4.81
N ILE A 174 35.98 8.91 4.43
CA ILE A 174 37.37 9.38 4.53
C ILE A 174 37.64 10.69 3.76
N LEU A 175 36.80 11.01 2.77
CA LEU A 175 36.92 12.20 1.94
C LEU A 175 36.04 13.38 2.41
N MET A 176 35.12 13.17 3.36
CA MET A 176 34.15 14.20 3.78
C MET A 176 34.81 15.40 4.45
N ASP A 177 35.84 15.16 5.25
CA ASP A 177 36.59 16.21 5.97
C ASP A 177 37.70 16.88 5.16
N GLN A 178 37.90 16.45 3.90
CA GLN A 178 38.99 16.93 3.06
C GLN A 178 38.60 18.22 2.32
N ASP A 179 39.62 18.94 1.83
CA ASP A 179 39.38 20.12 0.99
C ASP A 179 38.64 19.72 -0.29
N SER A 180 37.39 20.17 -0.41
CA SER A 180 36.51 19.91 -1.56
C SER A 180 37.14 20.21 -2.92
N THR A 181 38.02 21.23 -3.03
CA THR A 181 38.70 21.56 -4.29
C THR A 181 39.70 20.48 -4.68
N SER A 182 40.43 19.97 -3.70
CA SER A 182 41.41 18.89 -3.87
C SER A 182 40.72 17.58 -4.23
N VAL A 183 39.64 17.21 -3.54
CA VAL A 183 38.83 16.01 -3.85
C VAL A 183 38.27 16.08 -5.27
N LYS A 184 37.64 17.20 -5.63
CA LYS A 184 37.14 17.45 -6.98
C LYS A 184 38.23 17.31 -8.05
N THR A 185 39.41 17.90 -7.81
CA THR A 185 40.51 17.85 -8.78
C THR A 185 41.05 16.43 -8.94
N ALA A 186 41.11 15.64 -7.87
CA ALA A 186 41.54 14.25 -7.92
C ALA A 186 40.61 13.41 -8.82
N PHE A 187 39.29 13.50 -8.62
CA PHE A 187 38.32 12.79 -9.45
C PHE A 187 38.38 13.19 -10.92
N ILE A 188 38.43 14.50 -11.21
CA ILE A 188 38.52 14.99 -12.60
C ILE A 188 39.78 14.45 -13.29
N ASN A 189 40.92 14.42 -12.60
CA ASN A 189 42.15 13.85 -13.15
C ASN A 189 42.04 12.34 -13.38
N ALA A 190 41.40 11.60 -12.47
CA ALA A 190 41.24 10.16 -12.60
C ALA A 190 40.26 9.74 -13.71
N PHE A 191 39.23 10.54 -13.99
CA PHE A 191 38.39 10.32 -15.17
C PHE A 191 39.15 10.45 -16.49
N GLN A 192 40.27 11.18 -16.48
CA GLN A 192 41.17 11.36 -17.62
C GLN A 192 42.42 10.45 -17.56
N ASP A 193 42.48 9.49 -16.62
CA ASP A 193 43.60 8.56 -16.50
C ASP A 193 43.83 7.79 -17.80
N GLU A 194 45.02 7.26 -18.08
CA GLU A 194 45.25 6.48 -19.32
C GLU A 194 44.62 5.07 -19.23
N ASP A 195 44.44 4.54 -18.02
CA ASP A 195 43.95 3.18 -17.75
C ASP A 195 42.43 3.16 -17.48
N ASN A 196 41.70 2.27 -18.16
CA ASN A 196 40.25 2.18 -18.03
C ASN A 196 39.80 1.72 -16.64
N ASN A 197 40.53 0.81 -15.98
CA ASN A 197 40.12 0.30 -14.67
C ASN A 197 40.21 1.41 -13.60
N VAL A 198 41.20 2.30 -13.74
CA VAL A 198 41.32 3.49 -12.88
C VAL A 198 40.13 4.43 -13.09
N ARG A 199 39.72 4.66 -14.35
CA ARG A 199 38.55 5.50 -14.66
C ARG A 199 37.26 4.92 -14.08
N LEU A 200 37.04 3.60 -14.22
CA LEU A 200 35.88 2.89 -13.69
C LEU A 200 35.84 2.95 -12.16
N ALA A 201 36.95 2.65 -11.49
CA ALA A 201 37.04 2.73 -10.03
C ALA A 201 36.80 4.16 -9.53
N ALA A 202 37.35 5.16 -10.21
CA ALA A 202 37.14 6.57 -9.87
C ALA A 202 35.68 7.01 -10.07
N PHE A 203 35.00 6.53 -11.12
CA PHE A 203 33.59 6.79 -11.37
C PHE A 203 32.73 6.24 -10.23
N LYS A 204 32.91 4.96 -9.87
CA LYS A 204 32.20 4.32 -8.76
C LYS A 204 32.45 5.04 -7.44
N ALA A 205 33.69 5.42 -7.17
CA ALA A 205 34.03 6.18 -5.97
C ALA A 205 33.38 7.57 -5.94
N ALA A 206 33.30 8.27 -7.08
CA ALA A 206 32.63 9.56 -7.16
C ALA A 206 31.12 9.44 -6.88
N VAL A 207 30.47 8.38 -7.40
CA VAL A 207 29.07 8.05 -7.08
C VAL A 207 28.89 7.89 -5.58
N GLN A 208 29.65 7.00 -4.94
CA GLN A 208 29.52 6.71 -3.50
C GLN A 208 29.77 7.95 -2.63
N VAL A 209 30.77 8.76 -2.97
CA VAL A 209 31.04 10.04 -2.29
C VAL A 209 29.88 11.02 -2.44
N LEU A 210 29.29 11.14 -3.64
CA LEU A 210 28.16 12.03 -3.88
C LEU A 210 26.88 11.57 -3.17
N MET A 211 26.66 10.27 -3.01
CA MET A 211 25.49 9.74 -2.30
C MET A 211 25.52 10.13 -0.81
N ILE A 212 26.67 9.95 -0.14
CA ILE A 212 26.78 10.16 1.32
C ILE A 212 27.11 11.61 1.73
N ALA A 213 27.54 12.46 0.81
CA ALA A 213 27.96 13.82 1.15
C ALA A 213 26.79 14.69 1.66
N GLU A 214 27.09 15.59 2.61
CA GLU A 214 26.16 16.63 3.04
C GLU A 214 25.96 17.71 1.95
N ASP A 215 24.85 18.46 2.02
CA ASP A 215 24.46 19.46 1.01
C ASP A 215 25.56 20.47 0.67
N GLU A 216 26.34 20.93 1.66
CA GLU A 216 27.42 21.89 1.40
C GLU A 216 28.54 21.29 0.53
N LEU A 217 28.90 20.03 0.77
CA LEU A 217 29.92 19.32 0.01
C LEU A 217 29.38 18.88 -1.36
N LYS A 218 28.15 18.35 -1.42
CA LYS A 218 27.43 18.02 -2.66
C LYS A 218 27.46 19.18 -3.65
N ASN A 219 27.07 20.37 -3.20
CA ASN A 219 27.08 21.58 -4.04
C ASN A 219 28.48 21.97 -4.56
N LYS A 220 29.55 21.70 -3.80
CA LYS A 220 30.93 21.97 -4.23
C LYS A 220 31.45 20.92 -5.22
N LEU A 221 30.94 19.69 -5.15
CA LEU A 221 31.31 18.57 -6.01
C LEU A 221 30.42 18.42 -7.25
N GLU A 222 29.27 19.08 -7.34
CA GLU A 222 28.28 18.96 -8.45
C GLU A 222 28.90 19.01 -9.86
N SER A 223 29.89 19.87 -10.07
CA SER A 223 30.65 19.97 -11.34
C SER A 223 31.46 18.74 -11.76
N VAL A 224 31.56 17.71 -10.90
CA VAL A 224 32.16 16.40 -11.22
C VAL A 224 31.23 15.60 -12.15
N ILE A 225 29.91 15.75 -12.01
CA ILE A 225 28.90 14.99 -12.77
C ILE A 225 29.04 15.17 -14.30
N PRO A 226 29.20 16.40 -14.84
CA PRO A 226 29.47 16.56 -16.27
C PRO A 226 30.74 15.85 -16.76
N GLN A 227 31.76 15.71 -15.90
CA GLN A 227 33.00 15.02 -16.27
C GLN A 227 32.86 13.50 -16.24
N MET A 228 31.95 12.96 -15.42
CA MET A 228 31.62 11.54 -15.41
C MET A 228 31.11 11.07 -16.79
N LEU A 229 30.34 11.89 -17.51
CA LEU A 229 29.89 11.55 -18.87
C LEU A 229 31.03 11.30 -19.86
N SER A 230 32.19 11.94 -19.66
CA SER A 230 33.35 11.72 -20.53
C SER A 230 33.90 10.29 -20.42
N VAL A 231 33.73 9.65 -19.26
CA VAL A 231 34.08 8.24 -19.05
C VAL A 231 33.13 7.35 -19.86
N LEU A 232 31.82 7.59 -19.77
CA LEU A 232 30.80 6.84 -20.53
C LEU A 232 31.04 6.92 -22.05
N GLU A 233 31.27 8.13 -22.57
CA GLU A 233 31.54 8.32 -24.00
C GLU A 233 32.77 7.55 -24.47
N LEU A 234 33.79 7.44 -23.63
CA LEU A 234 35.03 6.76 -23.98
C LEU A 234 34.89 5.25 -23.96
N LEU A 235 34.20 4.70 -22.96
CA LEU A 235 33.86 3.28 -22.89
C LEU A 235 33.03 2.86 -24.10
N PHE A 236 32.01 3.65 -24.45
CA PHE A 236 31.22 3.45 -25.67
C PHE A 236 32.08 3.48 -26.94
N LYS A 237 32.95 4.49 -27.11
CA LYS A 237 33.87 4.59 -28.27
C LYS A 237 34.84 3.41 -28.37
N ASN A 238 35.23 2.84 -27.23
CA ASN A 238 36.14 1.71 -27.15
C ASN A 238 35.44 0.34 -27.23
N GLN A 239 34.10 0.31 -27.36
CA GLN A 239 33.29 -0.92 -27.35
C GLN A 239 33.52 -1.76 -26.08
N GLU A 240 33.70 -1.09 -24.94
CA GLU A 240 33.87 -1.73 -23.64
C GLU A 240 32.51 -1.75 -22.94
N GLU A 241 31.67 -2.74 -23.27
CA GLU A 241 30.27 -2.83 -22.81
C GLU A 241 30.17 -3.14 -21.31
N THR A 242 31.04 -4.01 -20.79
CA THR A 242 30.99 -4.42 -19.38
C THR A 242 31.17 -3.22 -18.43
N GLY A 243 32.22 -2.42 -18.61
CA GLY A 243 32.40 -1.22 -17.79
C GLY A 243 31.39 -0.12 -18.09
N LEU A 244 30.82 -0.06 -19.31
CA LEU A 244 29.71 0.86 -19.61
C LEU A 244 28.47 0.52 -18.79
N VAL A 245 28.08 -0.75 -18.75
CA VAL A 245 26.96 -1.25 -17.92
C VAL A 245 27.23 -0.95 -16.45
N GLU A 246 28.40 -1.28 -15.92
CA GLU A 246 28.76 -1.01 -14.52
C GLU A 246 28.62 0.48 -14.15
N CYS A 247 29.09 1.38 -15.02
CA CYS A 247 28.97 2.82 -14.78
C CYS A 247 27.52 3.32 -14.87
N LEU A 248 26.72 2.81 -15.81
CA LEU A 248 25.31 3.18 -15.94
C LEU A 248 24.49 2.67 -14.74
N SER A 249 24.76 1.47 -14.24
CA SER A 249 24.16 0.95 -13.00
C SER A 249 24.48 1.85 -11.80
N SER A 250 25.75 2.19 -11.58
CA SER A 250 26.11 3.14 -10.50
C SER A 250 25.52 4.54 -10.70
N LEU A 251 25.32 4.97 -11.95
CA LEU A 251 24.65 6.25 -12.22
C LEU A 251 23.16 6.20 -11.89
N THR A 252 22.54 5.04 -12.07
CA THR A 252 21.13 4.77 -11.72
C THR A 252 20.92 4.96 -10.21
N GLU A 253 21.78 4.36 -9.38
CA GLU A 253 21.77 4.58 -7.92
C GLU A 253 21.97 6.07 -7.55
N LEU A 254 22.85 6.78 -8.27
CA LEU A 254 23.11 8.19 -7.99
C LEU A 254 21.93 9.10 -8.36
N VAL A 255 21.22 8.83 -9.46
CA VAL A 255 20.06 9.64 -9.86
C VAL A 255 18.91 9.48 -8.87
N GLU A 256 18.75 8.33 -8.23
CA GLU A 256 17.74 8.11 -7.20
C GLU A 256 17.99 9.00 -5.96
N ILE A 257 19.26 9.09 -5.52
CA ILE A 257 19.63 9.85 -4.31
C ILE A 257 19.87 11.34 -4.57
N TYR A 258 20.39 11.72 -5.74
CA TYR A 258 20.76 13.11 -6.05
C TYR A 258 20.34 13.58 -7.46
N PRO A 259 19.05 13.48 -7.82
CA PRO A 259 18.59 13.67 -9.19
C PRO A 259 18.75 15.10 -9.72
N LYS A 260 18.57 16.12 -8.88
CA LYS A 260 18.57 17.54 -9.30
C LYS A 260 19.91 17.97 -9.90
N ALA A 261 21.00 17.32 -9.50
CA ALA A 261 22.36 17.58 -9.96
C ALA A 261 22.58 17.19 -11.44
N PHE A 262 21.68 16.38 -12.01
CA PHE A 262 21.72 15.96 -13.41
C PHE A 262 21.11 16.97 -14.38
N ARG A 263 20.42 18.00 -13.87
CA ARG A 263 19.81 19.04 -14.71
C ARG A 263 20.77 19.64 -15.77
N PRO A 264 22.05 19.96 -15.48
CA PRO A 264 22.97 20.52 -16.48
C PRO A 264 23.34 19.55 -17.60
N VAL A 265 23.23 18.24 -17.35
CA VAL A 265 23.70 17.17 -18.24
C VAL A 265 22.58 16.34 -18.86
N LEU A 266 21.32 16.56 -18.43
CA LEU A 266 20.15 15.82 -18.88
C LEU A 266 20.01 15.75 -20.40
N SER A 267 20.23 16.88 -21.10
CA SER A 267 20.20 16.89 -22.57
C SER A 267 21.23 15.96 -23.20
N SER A 268 22.44 15.90 -22.63
CA SER A 268 23.51 15.02 -23.11
C SER A 268 23.21 13.56 -22.81
N LEU A 269 22.62 13.26 -21.66
CA LEU A 269 22.21 11.90 -21.29
C LEU A 269 21.10 11.37 -22.20
N VAL A 270 20.10 12.20 -22.55
CA VAL A 270 19.05 11.83 -23.51
C VAL A 270 19.63 11.50 -24.89
N GLU A 271 20.54 12.33 -25.40
CA GLU A 271 21.20 12.08 -26.69
C GLU A 271 22.15 10.87 -26.64
N PHE A 272 22.85 10.65 -25.53
CA PHE A 272 23.71 9.49 -25.35
C PHE A 272 22.90 8.18 -25.27
N THR A 273 21.77 8.19 -24.59
CA THR A 273 20.85 7.05 -24.53
C THR A 273 20.29 6.73 -25.91
N LEU A 274 19.86 7.76 -26.67
CA LEU A 274 19.42 7.57 -28.05
C LEU A 274 20.51 6.91 -28.92
N LEU A 275 21.77 7.33 -28.75
CA LEU A 275 22.91 6.77 -29.47
C LEU A 275 23.14 5.28 -29.13
N ILE A 276 22.99 4.90 -27.86
CA ILE A 276 23.10 3.52 -27.39
C ILE A 276 21.93 2.68 -27.92
N CYS A 277 20.69 3.11 -27.70
CA CYS A 277 19.50 2.35 -28.07
C CYS A 277 19.36 2.17 -29.59
N SER A 278 19.83 3.13 -30.39
CA SER A 278 19.80 3.05 -31.86
C SER A 278 20.95 2.23 -32.46
N ASN A 279 21.85 1.65 -31.65
CA ASN A 279 23.01 0.89 -32.11
C ASN A 279 22.73 -0.62 -32.09
N ASP A 280 22.50 -1.19 -33.27
CA ASP A 280 22.24 -2.63 -33.44
C ASP A 280 23.42 -3.55 -33.08
N GLN A 281 24.61 -3.00 -32.83
CA GLN A 281 25.79 -3.79 -32.45
C GLN A 281 25.93 -4.01 -30.93
N LEU A 282 25.18 -3.26 -30.11
CA LEU A 282 25.22 -3.40 -28.66
C LEU A 282 24.20 -4.42 -28.16
N GLU A 283 24.53 -5.07 -27.05
CA GLU A 283 23.64 -6.01 -26.37
C GLU A 283 22.39 -5.30 -25.80
N ASN A 284 21.29 -6.03 -25.66
CA ASN A 284 20.03 -5.47 -25.13
C ASN A 284 20.18 -4.98 -23.69
N ALA A 285 20.93 -5.71 -22.86
CA ALA A 285 21.23 -5.30 -21.48
C ALA A 285 21.88 -3.90 -21.43
N THR A 286 22.83 -3.61 -22.32
CA THR A 286 23.47 -2.28 -22.44
C THR A 286 22.46 -1.19 -22.80
N LYS A 287 21.49 -1.49 -23.68
CA LYS A 287 20.43 -0.55 -24.09
C LYS A 287 19.42 -0.32 -22.96
N GLN A 288 19.01 -1.37 -22.27
CA GLN A 288 18.06 -1.33 -21.16
C GLN A 288 18.62 -0.50 -20.01
N ILE A 289 19.85 -0.76 -19.53
CA ILE A 289 20.43 0.01 -18.42
C ILE A 289 20.65 1.48 -18.77
N SER A 290 20.97 1.81 -20.03
CA SER A 290 21.07 3.21 -20.46
C SER A 290 19.72 3.92 -20.43
N PHE A 291 18.64 3.22 -20.78
CA PHE A 291 17.28 3.75 -20.72
C PHE A 291 16.81 3.88 -19.26
N GLU A 292 17.14 2.91 -18.43
CA GLU A 292 16.80 2.83 -17.00
C GLU A 292 17.29 4.05 -16.21
N VAL A 293 18.49 4.56 -16.49
CA VAL A 293 19.01 5.81 -15.89
C VAL A 293 18.04 6.98 -16.09
N LEU A 294 17.41 7.08 -17.26
CA LEU A 294 16.47 8.17 -17.57
C LEU A 294 15.08 7.92 -16.98
N VAL A 295 14.62 6.68 -16.93
CA VAL A 295 13.36 6.32 -16.25
C VAL A 295 13.46 6.62 -14.76
N THR A 296 14.53 6.14 -14.11
CA THR A 296 14.81 6.41 -12.69
C THR A 296 14.93 7.91 -12.43
N LEU A 297 15.55 8.68 -13.33
CA LEU A 297 15.60 10.14 -13.20
C LEU A 297 14.22 10.80 -13.36
N ALA A 298 13.33 10.25 -14.19
CA ALA A 298 11.96 10.72 -14.32
C ALA A 298 11.15 10.42 -13.06
N GLU A 299 11.39 9.32 -12.36
CA GLU A 299 10.78 8.99 -11.06
C GLU A 299 11.32 9.89 -9.94
N ALA A 300 12.64 10.07 -9.87
CA ALA A 300 13.29 10.81 -8.79
C ALA A 300 13.21 12.34 -8.95
N ALA A 301 13.17 12.87 -10.18
CA ALA A 301 12.96 14.30 -10.44
C ALA A 301 12.16 14.58 -11.73
N PRO A 302 10.87 14.21 -11.77
CA PRO A 302 10.01 14.39 -12.94
C PRO A 302 9.97 15.84 -13.44
N GLY A 303 10.07 16.81 -12.51
CA GLY A 303 10.06 18.22 -12.82
C GLY A 303 11.16 18.71 -13.76
N ILE A 304 12.40 18.21 -13.61
CA ILE A 304 13.49 18.57 -14.53
C ILE A 304 13.32 17.88 -15.89
N CYS A 305 12.75 16.67 -15.91
CA CYS A 305 12.48 15.89 -17.12
C CYS A 305 11.37 16.53 -17.96
N ARG A 306 10.27 16.98 -17.34
CA ARG A 306 9.18 17.73 -18.01
C ARG A 306 9.66 19.04 -18.65
N LYS A 307 10.59 19.74 -18.00
CA LYS A 307 11.19 20.98 -18.52
C LYS A 307 12.13 20.76 -19.69
N GLN A 308 12.61 19.53 -19.91
CA GLN A 308 13.40 19.16 -21.07
C GLN A 308 12.47 18.74 -22.22
N SER A 309 12.27 19.64 -23.20
CA SER A 309 11.29 19.44 -24.27
C SER A 309 11.52 18.17 -25.10
N GLN A 310 12.78 17.74 -25.25
CA GLN A 310 13.13 16.56 -26.03
C GLN A 310 13.01 15.24 -25.26
N PHE A 311 12.72 15.26 -23.95
CA PHE A 311 12.76 14.07 -23.12
C PHE A 311 11.76 13.00 -23.62
N CYS A 312 10.46 13.31 -23.61
CA CYS A 312 9.45 12.39 -24.12
C CYS A 312 9.56 12.18 -25.63
N GLU A 313 9.88 13.23 -26.40
CA GLU A 313 10.00 13.15 -27.86
C GLU A 313 11.04 12.12 -28.33
N LYS A 314 12.07 11.87 -27.51
CA LYS A 314 13.14 10.90 -27.80
C LYS A 314 12.88 9.53 -27.18
N LEU A 315 12.40 9.47 -25.94
CA LEU A 315 12.26 8.21 -25.21
C LEU A 315 11.02 7.42 -25.60
N VAL A 316 9.88 8.08 -25.83
CA VAL A 316 8.63 7.39 -26.18
C VAL A 316 8.78 6.57 -27.47
N PRO A 317 9.38 7.06 -28.56
CA PRO A 317 9.61 6.25 -29.75
C PRO A 317 10.53 5.05 -29.51
N ILE A 318 11.53 5.16 -28.63
CA ILE A 318 12.44 4.05 -28.31
C ILE A 318 11.69 2.97 -27.55
N ALA A 319 10.90 3.34 -26.53
CA ALA A 319 10.08 2.39 -25.79
C ALA A 319 9.07 1.67 -26.71
N LEU A 320 8.38 2.43 -27.57
CA LEU A 320 7.44 1.86 -28.55
C LEU A 320 8.13 0.94 -29.58
N ASP A 321 9.38 1.22 -29.96
CA ASP A 321 10.16 0.35 -30.83
C ASP A 321 10.54 -0.95 -30.11
N MET A 322 11.03 -0.86 -28.87
CA MET A 322 11.33 -2.01 -27.99
C MET A 322 10.11 -2.92 -27.83
N MET A 323 8.92 -2.35 -27.56
CA MET A 323 7.64 -3.08 -27.48
C MET A 323 7.23 -3.77 -28.79
N SER A 324 7.81 -3.37 -29.92
CA SER A 324 7.55 -3.99 -31.23
C SER A 324 8.56 -5.08 -31.61
N GLN A 325 9.62 -5.27 -30.83
CA GLN A 325 10.64 -6.30 -31.03
C GLN A 325 10.14 -7.66 -30.52
N ILE A 326 9.07 -8.15 -31.14
CA ILE A 326 8.42 -9.42 -30.79
C ILE A 326 8.59 -10.39 -31.95
N GLU A 327 9.14 -11.56 -31.65
CA GLU A 327 9.27 -12.64 -32.62
C GLU A 327 7.97 -13.43 -32.78
N ASP A 328 7.65 -13.83 -34.01
CA ASP A 328 6.48 -14.66 -34.33
C ASP A 328 6.83 -16.14 -34.18
N ASP A 329 7.14 -16.54 -32.93
CA ASP A 329 7.53 -17.91 -32.61
C ASP A 329 6.31 -18.87 -32.59
N ASP A 330 6.49 -20.05 -33.20
CA ASP A 330 5.55 -21.18 -33.21
C ASP A 330 5.26 -21.70 -31.78
N SER A 331 6.21 -21.53 -30.85
CA SER A 331 6.07 -21.90 -29.44
C SER A 331 4.87 -21.20 -28.77
N TRP A 332 4.65 -19.91 -29.07
CA TRP A 332 3.55 -19.11 -28.52
C TRP A 332 2.16 -19.70 -28.84
N PHE A 333 2.01 -20.31 -30.01
CA PHE A 333 0.75 -20.91 -30.46
C PHE A 333 0.53 -22.35 -29.94
N SER A 334 1.63 -23.04 -29.62
CA SER A 334 1.63 -24.46 -29.26
C SER A 334 1.91 -24.71 -27.78
N VAL A 335 2.08 -23.66 -26.99
CA VAL A 335 2.34 -23.70 -25.55
C VAL A 335 1.28 -24.55 -24.81
N GLU A 336 1.75 -25.49 -24.00
CA GLU A 336 0.91 -26.31 -23.12
C GLU A 336 0.91 -25.81 -21.67
N ASN A 337 2.01 -25.16 -21.24
CA ASN A 337 2.17 -24.51 -19.94
C ASN A 337 2.60 -23.04 -20.13
N LEU A 338 1.82 -22.09 -19.62
CA LEU A 338 2.13 -20.66 -19.76
C LEU A 338 3.38 -20.24 -18.98
N GLU A 339 3.83 -21.06 -18.02
CA GLU A 339 5.06 -20.83 -17.25
C GLU A 339 6.34 -21.14 -18.06
N ASP A 340 6.25 -21.91 -19.15
CA ASP A 340 7.39 -22.26 -20.01
C ASP A 340 7.66 -21.20 -21.09
N GLU A 341 7.08 -20.00 -20.98
CA GLU A 341 7.23 -18.93 -21.98
C GLU A 341 8.51 -18.12 -21.71
N ASP A 342 9.41 -18.06 -22.70
CA ASP A 342 10.53 -17.12 -22.68
C ASP A 342 9.95 -15.69 -22.71
N GLU A 343 10.08 -14.95 -21.60
CA GLU A 343 9.74 -13.53 -21.53
C GLU A 343 10.44 -12.78 -22.67
N ASN A 344 9.73 -11.88 -23.35
CA ASN A 344 10.36 -11.08 -24.39
C ASN A 344 11.04 -9.92 -23.68
N GLU A 345 12.21 -10.17 -23.07
CA GLU A 345 12.95 -9.26 -22.18
C GLU A 345 12.99 -7.80 -22.69
N VAL A 346 13.07 -7.60 -24.01
CA VAL A 346 13.08 -6.26 -24.63
C VAL A 346 11.70 -5.62 -24.71
N SER A 347 10.68 -6.37 -25.15
CA SER A 347 9.32 -5.86 -25.27
C SER A 347 8.75 -5.52 -23.91
N ASP A 348 8.96 -6.40 -22.94
CA ASP A 348 8.45 -6.28 -21.57
C ASP A 348 9.13 -5.11 -20.85
N PHE A 349 10.45 -4.94 -21.02
CA PHE A 349 11.15 -3.74 -20.57
C PHE A 349 10.59 -2.46 -21.20
N GLY A 350 10.33 -2.46 -22.52
CA GLY A 350 9.77 -1.29 -23.21
C GLY A 350 8.39 -0.89 -22.69
N GLU A 351 7.55 -1.87 -22.35
CA GLU A 351 6.24 -1.66 -21.75
C GLU A 351 6.34 -1.08 -20.34
N GLN A 352 7.12 -1.71 -19.46
CA GLN A 352 7.35 -1.27 -18.08
C GLN A 352 7.96 0.13 -18.02
N ALA A 353 8.92 0.41 -18.89
CA ALA A 353 9.56 1.71 -18.95
C ALA A 353 8.58 2.81 -19.41
N LEU A 354 7.66 2.49 -20.33
CA LEU A 354 6.66 3.44 -20.80
C LEU A 354 5.59 3.72 -19.74
N ASP A 355 5.16 2.70 -19.00
CA ASP A 355 4.26 2.83 -17.84
C ASP A 355 4.89 3.70 -16.74
N ARG A 356 6.10 3.35 -16.28
CA ARG A 356 6.84 4.13 -15.28
C ARG A 356 6.99 5.60 -15.69
N LEU A 357 7.38 5.86 -16.95
CA LEU A 357 7.44 7.23 -17.49
C LEU A 357 6.08 7.94 -17.47
N ALA A 358 4.97 7.24 -17.72
CA ALA A 358 3.64 7.82 -17.67
C ALA A 358 3.24 8.16 -16.24
N CYS A 359 3.50 7.27 -15.29
CA CYS A 359 3.23 7.43 -13.87
C CYS A 359 4.04 8.57 -13.24
N SER A 360 5.30 8.78 -13.65
CA SER A 360 6.13 9.87 -13.12
C SER A 360 5.92 11.23 -13.81
N LEU A 361 5.75 11.25 -15.14
CA LEU A 361 5.66 12.53 -15.89
C LEU A 361 4.22 13.04 -16.03
N GLY A 362 3.24 12.14 -15.88
CA GLY A 362 1.83 12.40 -16.04
C GLY A 362 1.37 12.54 -17.49
N GLY A 363 0.07 12.28 -17.70
CA GLY A 363 -0.54 12.29 -19.03
C GLY A 363 -0.45 13.61 -19.82
N LYS A 364 -0.22 14.77 -19.17
CA LYS A 364 -0.12 16.06 -19.89
C LYS A 364 1.07 16.09 -20.86
N GLN A 365 2.18 15.46 -20.49
CA GLN A 365 3.43 15.50 -21.26
C GLN A 365 3.58 14.25 -22.14
N LEU A 366 3.33 13.07 -21.58
CA LEU A 366 3.59 11.80 -22.26
C LEU A 366 2.51 11.47 -23.30
N LEU A 367 1.23 11.60 -22.94
CA LEU A 367 0.10 11.18 -23.78
C LEU A 367 0.10 11.84 -25.18
N PRO A 368 0.31 13.17 -25.33
CA PRO A 368 0.36 13.79 -26.65
C PRO A 368 1.51 13.29 -27.51
N THR A 369 2.62 12.89 -26.89
CA THR A 369 3.78 12.34 -27.60
C THR A 369 3.51 10.90 -28.04
N ALA A 370 3.00 10.04 -27.15
CA ALA A 370 2.64 8.67 -27.48
C ALA A 370 1.59 8.60 -28.61
N PHE A 371 0.55 9.44 -28.55
CA PHE A 371 -0.50 9.50 -29.57
C PHE A 371 -0.08 10.15 -30.90
N GLN A 372 1.14 10.66 -31.04
CA GLN A 372 1.72 10.96 -32.37
C GLN A 372 2.12 9.67 -33.12
N HIS A 373 2.49 8.61 -32.38
CA HIS A 373 3.01 7.36 -32.92
C HIS A 373 1.94 6.25 -32.95
N ILE A 374 1.18 6.09 -31.87
CA ILE A 374 0.20 5.00 -31.67
C ILE A 374 -0.78 4.85 -32.86
N PRO A 375 -1.44 5.91 -33.38
CA PRO A 375 -2.36 5.76 -34.51
C PRO A 375 -1.68 5.24 -35.79
N THR A 376 -0.42 5.59 -36.02
CA THR A 376 0.35 5.10 -37.18
C THR A 376 0.69 3.63 -37.01
N MET A 377 1.10 3.23 -35.80
CA MET A 377 1.41 1.83 -35.46
C MET A 377 0.19 0.93 -35.55
N LEU A 378 -0.97 1.38 -35.06
CA LEU A 378 -2.26 0.68 -35.16
C LEU A 378 -2.70 0.41 -36.61
N ASN A 379 -2.34 1.29 -37.55
CA ASN A 379 -2.65 1.13 -38.97
C ASN A 379 -1.53 0.44 -39.78
N ALA A 380 -0.44 0.02 -39.13
CA ALA A 380 0.70 -0.59 -39.79
C ALA A 380 0.39 -2.02 -40.27
N PRO A 381 0.97 -2.46 -41.41
CA PRO A 381 0.79 -3.84 -41.87
C PRO A 381 1.45 -4.86 -40.95
N GLU A 382 2.53 -4.49 -40.27
CA GLU A 382 3.23 -5.34 -39.29
C GLU A 382 2.36 -5.53 -38.05
N TRP A 383 2.08 -6.78 -37.69
CA TRP A 383 1.23 -7.08 -36.54
C TRP A 383 1.89 -6.68 -35.22
N GLN A 384 3.22 -6.72 -35.15
CA GLN A 384 4.02 -6.32 -33.99
C GLN A 384 3.76 -4.87 -33.60
N LYS A 385 3.65 -3.97 -34.59
CA LYS A 385 3.34 -2.56 -34.34
C LYS A 385 1.92 -2.37 -33.83
N ARG A 386 0.95 -3.12 -34.39
CA ARG A 386 -0.44 -3.06 -33.91
C ARG A 386 -0.56 -3.61 -32.49
N HIS A 387 0.16 -4.69 -32.19
CA HIS A 387 0.29 -5.25 -30.84
C HIS A 387 0.88 -4.23 -29.87
N ALA A 388 2.09 -3.74 -30.15
CA ALA A 388 2.80 -2.76 -29.32
C ALA A 388 1.97 -1.51 -29.05
N ALA A 389 1.20 -1.03 -30.03
CA ALA A 389 0.34 0.13 -29.85
C ALA A 389 -0.85 -0.12 -28.91
N LEU A 390 -1.38 -1.34 -28.84
CA LEU A 390 -2.44 -1.71 -27.88
C LEU A 390 -1.87 -1.83 -26.47
N MET A 391 -0.72 -2.50 -26.32
CA MET A 391 0.01 -2.62 -25.04
C MET A 391 0.45 -1.24 -24.52
N ALA A 392 0.87 -0.34 -25.42
CA ALA A 392 1.24 1.02 -25.03
C ALA A 392 0.04 1.83 -24.54
N ILE A 393 -1.17 1.59 -25.08
CA ILE A 393 -2.38 2.26 -24.58
C ILE A 393 -2.72 1.81 -23.17
N SER A 394 -2.53 0.52 -22.83
CA SER A 394 -2.72 0.04 -21.45
C SER A 394 -1.64 0.54 -20.51
N ALA A 395 -0.36 0.44 -20.90
CA ALA A 395 0.77 0.86 -20.08
C ALA A 395 0.68 2.34 -19.66
N ILE A 396 0.26 3.25 -20.55
CA ILE A 396 0.20 4.68 -20.21
C ILE A 396 -1.07 5.10 -19.45
N ALA A 397 -2.01 4.18 -19.24
CA ALA A 397 -3.37 4.53 -18.88
C ALA A 397 -3.50 4.99 -17.42
N GLU A 398 -2.83 4.30 -16.49
CA GLU A 398 -2.73 4.66 -15.07
C GLU A 398 -2.12 6.07 -14.91
N GLY A 399 -0.90 6.28 -15.39
CA GLY A 399 -0.22 7.58 -15.34
C GLY A 399 -0.90 8.72 -16.12
N SER A 400 -1.83 8.39 -17.01
CA SER A 400 -2.61 9.35 -17.81
C SER A 400 -4.09 9.43 -17.44
N TYR A 401 -4.49 8.84 -16.31
CA TYR A 401 -5.89 8.67 -15.89
C TYR A 401 -6.73 9.95 -16.07
N LYS A 402 -6.27 11.08 -15.53
CA LYS A 402 -7.03 12.35 -15.52
C LYS A 402 -7.44 12.80 -16.92
N ILE A 403 -6.57 12.63 -17.93
CA ILE A 403 -6.85 13.05 -19.31
C ILE A 403 -7.61 11.96 -20.06
N MET A 404 -7.16 10.70 -19.94
CA MET A 404 -7.79 9.58 -20.64
C MET A 404 -9.22 9.33 -20.18
N LYS A 405 -9.58 9.61 -18.92
CA LYS A 405 -10.95 9.51 -18.41
C LYS A 405 -11.94 10.36 -19.22
N GLY A 406 -11.53 11.54 -19.69
CA GLY A 406 -12.34 12.42 -20.53
C GLY A 406 -12.56 11.88 -21.95
N GLU A 407 -11.63 11.08 -22.45
CA GLU A 407 -11.64 10.50 -23.81
C GLU A 407 -11.92 8.98 -23.81
N LEU A 408 -12.29 8.42 -22.65
CA LEU A 408 -12.34 6.98 -22.42
C LEU A 408 -13.23 6.25 -23.44
N GLN A 409 -14.39 6.83 -23.78
CA GLN A 409 -15.26 6.25 -24.80
C GLN A 409 -14.57 6.09 -26.17
N ASN A 410 -13.77 7.08 -26.58
CA ASN A 410 -13.05 7.06 -27.85
C ASN A 410 -11.93 6.01 -27.82
N ILE A 411 -11.20 5.93 -26.71
CA ILE A 411 -10.13 4.96 -26.49
C ILE A 411 -10.68 3.53 -26.53
N LEU A 412 -11.76 3.25 -25.79
CA LEU A 412 -12.42 1.95 -25.80
C LEU A 412 -12.93 1.58 -27.19
N THR A 413 -13.53 2.54 -27.91
CA THR A 413 -14.02 2.32 -29.28
C THR A 413 -12.87 2.01 -30.25
N LEU A 414 -11.70 2.62 -30.06
CA LEU A 414 -10.51 2.35 -30.85
C LEU A 414 -10.00 0.92 -30.62
N ILE A 415 -9.81 0.52 -29.35
CA ILE A 415 -9.32 -0.82 -28.96
C ILE A 415 -10.26 -1.92 -29.47
N CYS A 416 -11.57 -1.72 -29.34
CA CYS A 416 -12.60 -2.69 -29.73
C CYS A 416 -12.51 -3.13 -31.21
N GLN A 417 -11.91 -2.31 -32.09
CA GLN A 417 -11.76 -2.66 -33.51
C GLN A 417 -10.78 -3.82 -33.74
N TYR A 418 -9.84 -4.03 -32.82
CA TYR A 418 -8.74 -5.00 -32.95
C TYR A 418 -9.10 -6.40 -32.44
N PHE A 419 -10.27 -6.58 -31.84
CA PHE A 419 -10.83 -7.91 -31.51
C PHE A 419 -11.07 -8.79 -32.74
N LYS A 420 -11.06 -8.19 -33.94
CA LYS A 420 -11.21 -8.89 -35.23
C LYS A 420 -9.96 -8.83 -36.08
N ASP A 421 -8.81 -8.45 -35.50
CA ASP A 421 -7.53 -8.45 -36.23
C ASP A 421 -7.22 -9.86 -36.75
N ALA A 422 -6.55 -9.94 -37.90
CA ALA A 422 -6.15 -11.22 -38.48
C ALA A 422 -5.15 -11.96 -37.57
N HIS A 423 -4.30 -11.23 -36.87
CA HIS A 423 -3.26 -11.80 -36.03
C HIS A 423 -3.75 -12.06 -34.60
N PRO A 424 -3.64 -13.30 -34.07
CA PRO A 424 -4.11 -13.64 -32.73
C PRO A 424 -3.39 -12.89 -31.60
N ARG A 425 -2.09 -12.58 -31.73
CA ARG A 425 -1.39 -11.76 -30.73
C ARG A 425 -1.97 -10.34 -30.63
N VAL A 426 -2.46 -9.77 -31.74
CA VAL A 426 -3.14 -8.45 -31.71
C VAL A 426 -4.50 -8.55 -31.01
N ARG A 427 -5.24 -9.65 -31.23
CA ARG A 427 -6.49 -9.92 -30.49
C ARG A 427 -6.23 -10.13 -28.99
N TYR A 428 -5.13 -10.79 -28.64
CA TYR A 428 -4.64 -10.91 -27.26
C TYR A 428 -4.37 -9.54 -26.64
N ALA A 429 -3.57 -8.68 -27.29
CA ALA A 429 -3.28 -7.33 -26.80
C ALA A 429 -4.54 -6.45 -26.66
N ALA A 430 -5.56 -6.65 -27.51
CA ALA A 430 -6.85 -5.99 -27.35
C ALA A 430 -7.63 -6.47 -26.10
N CYS A 431 -7.52 -7.76 -25.74
CA CYS A 431 -8.07 -8.26 -24.48
C CYS A 431 -7.29 -7.68 -23.29
N HIS A 432 -5.95 -7.69 -23.36
CA HIS A 432 -5.07 -7.11 -22.35
C HIS A 432 -5.45 -5.65 -22.08
N ALA A 433 -5.53 -4.83 -23.14
CA ALA A 433 -5.81 -3.41 -22.99
C ALA A 433 -7.20 -3.13 -22.38
N LEU A 434 -8.23 -3.92 -22.72
CA LEU A 434 -9.53 -3.77 -22.05
C LEU A 434 -9.50 -4.28 -20.60
N GLY A 435 -8.74 -5.33 -20.29
CA GLY A 435 -8.55 -5.83 -18.93
C GLY A 435 -7.90 -4.76 -18.05
N GLN A 436 -6.73 -4.25 -18.46
CA GLN A 436 -5.99 -3.23 -17.73
C GLN A 436 -6.81 -1.95 -17.53
N LEU A 437 -7.43 -1.42 -18.59
CA LEU A 437 -8.31 -0.26 -18.49
C LEU A 437 -9.51 -0.49 -17.56
N SER A 438 -9.95 -1.74 -17.39
CA SER A 438 -11.04 -2.06 -16.45
C SER A 438 -10.61 -1.88 -15.00
N THR A 439 -9.35 -2.18 -14.67
CA THR A 439 -8.75 -1.90 -13.37
C THR A 439 -8.49 -0.40 -13.21
N ASP A 440 -7.71 0.21 -14.11
CA ASP A 440 -7.24 1.60 -13.96
C ASP A 440 -8.38 2.64 -13.94
N PHE A 441 -9.49 2.38 -14.65
CA PHE A 441 -10.65 3.28 -14.73
C PHE A 441 -11.84 2.84 -13.89
N SER A 442 -11.63 1.91 -12.95
CA SER A 442 -12.64 1.51 -11.98
C SER A 442 -13.10 2.70 -11.11
N PRO A 443 -14.38 2.76 -10.69
CA PRO A 443 -15.51 1.95 -11.15
C PRO A 443 -16.18 2.54 -12.42
N THR A 444 -15.66 3.67 -12.94
CA THR A 444 -16.30 4.45 -14.01
C THR A 444 -16.53 3.62 -15.27
N ILE A 445 -15.56 2.76 -15.61
CA ILE A 445 -15.62 1.95 -16.83
C ILE A 445 -16.67 0.84 -16.75
N GLN A 446 -16.82 0.19 -15.60
CA GLN A 446 -17.88 -0.78 -15.31
C GLN A 446 -19.25 -0.10 -15.33
N GLU A 447 -19.39 1.06 -14.70
CA GLU A 447 -20.69 1.73 -14.60
C GLU A 447 -21.20 2.30 -15.92
N LYS A 448 -20.31 2.88 -16.75
CA LYS A 448 -20.72 3.61 -17.96
C LYS A 448 -20.54 2.82 -19.25
N TYR A 449 -19.54 1.95 -19.33
CA TYR A 449 -19.12 1.33 -20.59
C TYR A 449 -19.23 -0.21 -20.61
N HIS A 450 -19.85 -0.82 -19.60
CA HIS A 450 -20.06 -2.28 -19.53
C HIS A 450 -20.57 -2.90 -20.83
N SER A 451 -21.57 -2.28 -21.48
CA SER A 451 -22.16 -2.83 -22.70
C SER A 451 -21.18 -2.86 -23.88
N LEU A 452 -20.31 -1.84 -24.00
CA LEU A 452 -19.29 -1.73 -25.05
C LEU A 452 -18.17 -2.76 -24.86
N ILE A 453 -17.80 -3.05 -23.62
CA ILE A 453 -16.72 -3.97 -23.27
C ILE A 453 -17.21 -5.42 -23.42
N LEU A 454 -18.34 -5.75 -22.79
CA LEU A 454 -18.85 -7.12 -22.75
C LEU A 454 -19.28 -7.65 -24.12
N GLN A 455 -19.72 -6.78 -25.05
CA GLN A 455 -20.01 -7.19 -26.43
C GLN A 455 -18.76 -7.62 -27.23
N HIS A 456 -17.54 -7.32 -26.75
CA HIS A 456 -16.28 -7.72 -27.39
C HIS A 456 -15.53 -8.80 -26.61
N LEU A 457 -15.43 -8.70 -25.28
CA LEU A 457 -14.76 -9.71 -24.45
C LEU A 457 -15.47 -11.06 -24.47
N ILE A 458 -16.81 -11.09 -24.35
CA ILE A 458 -17.56 -12.36 -24.31
C ILE A 458 -17.37 -13.14 -25.63
N PRO A 459 -17.51 -12.56 -26.83
CA PRO A 459 -17.23 -13.28 -28.08
C PRO A 459 -15.75 -13.65 -28.27
N ALA A 460 -14.79 -12.94 -27.69
CA ALA A 460 -13.37 -13.28 -27.79
C ALA A 460 -13.05 -14.65 -27.16
N MET A 461 -13.83 -15.05 -26.16
CA MET A 461 -13.77 -16.40 -25.58
C MET A 461 -14.15 -17.51 -26.57
N ASP A 462 -14.81 -17.20 -27.68
CA ASP A 462 -15.16 -18.18 -28.72
C ASP A 462 -14.02 -18.38 -29.76
N ASP A 463 -12.83 -17.79 -29.58
CA ASP A 463 -11.66 -17.98 -30.46
C ASP A 463 -10.96 -19.35 -30.28
N VAL A 464 -11.72 -20.43 -30.54
CA VAL A 464 -11.30 -21.84 -30.32
C VAL A 464 -10.01 -22.21 -31.07
N GLN A 465 -9.65 -21.46 -32.12
CA GLN A 465 -8.42 -21.71 -32.87
C GLN A 465 -7.17 -21.30 -32.08
N TYR A 466 -7.28 -20.29 -31.21
CA TYR A 466 -6.15 -19.71 -30.48
C TYR A 466 -6.46 -19.67 -28.98
N PRO A 467 -6.17 -20.76 -28.25
CA PRO A 467 -6.62 -20.89 -26.86
C PRO A 467 -6.05 -19.82 -25.92
N ARG A 468 -4.89 -19.23 -26.23
CA ARG A 468 -4.34 -18.06 -25.52
C ARG A 468 -5.24 -16.83 -25.57
N VAL A 469 -5.87 -16.56 -26.72
CA VAL A 469 -6.82 -15.45 -26.84
C VAL A 469 -8.06 -15.73 -25.98
N GLN A 470 -8.52 -16.99 -25.95
CA GLN A 470 -9.65 -17.39 -25.10
C GLN A 470 -9.33 -17.21 -23.61
N ALA A 471 -8.16 -17.69 -23.17
CA ALA A 471 -7.70 -17.54 -21.80
C ALA A 471 -7.58 -16.05 -21.43
N HIS A 472 -6.92 -15.25 -22.27
CA HIS A 472 -6.71 -13.84 -21.95
C HIS A 472 -7.99 -13.00 -21.98
N ALA A 473 -8.96 -13.33 -22.84
CA ALA A 473 -10.30 -12.74 -22.78
C ALA A 473 -11.02 -13.08 -21.45
N ALA A 474 -10.84 -14.29 -20.92
CA ALA A 474 -11.36 -14.68 -19.61
C ALA A 474 -10.58 -14.03 -18.46
N ALA A 475 -9.27 -13.83 -18.60
CA ALA A 475 -8.46 -13.06 -17.65
C ALA A 475 -8.91 -11.60 -17.58
N ALA A 476 -9.05 -10.91 -18.72
CA ALA A 476 -9.56 -9.54 -18.77
C ALA A 476 -10.98 -9.40 -18.19
N MET A 477 -11.78 -10.47 -18.22
CA MET A 477 -13.07 -10.49 -17.54
C MET A 477 -12.95 -10.48 -16.01
N ILE A 478 -11.89 -11.02 -15.42
CA ILE A 478 -11.64 -10.92 -13.97
C ILE A 478 -11.50 -9.45 -13.60
N ASN A 479 -10.58 -8.71 -14.24
CA ASN A 479 -10.36 -7.28 -14.01
C ASN A 479 -11.65 -6.47 -14.16
N PHE A 480 -12.48 -6.81 -15.16
CA PHE A 480 -13.77 -6.15 -15.32
C PHE A 480 -14.72 -6.46 -14.16
N THR A 481 -14.87 -7.74 -13.78
CA THR A 481 -15.86 -8.15 -12.79
C THR A 481 -15.50 -7.85 -11.34
N GLU A 482 -14.22 -7.78 -10.98
CA GLU A 482 -13.74 -7.56 -9.61
C GLU A 482 -14.39 -6.32 -8.98
N GLU A 483 -14.44 -5.22 -9.73
CA GLU A 483 -15.05 -3.95 -9.30
C GLU A 483 -16.47 -3.72 -9.88
N THR A 484 -17.10 -4.77 -10.41
CA THR A 484 -18.44 -4.67 -11.00
C THR A 484 -19.53 -4.85 -9.95
N ARG A 485 -20.37 -3.84 -9.79
CA ARG A 485 -21.61 -3.97 -9.00
C ARG A 485 -22.54 -5.03 -9.57
N LYS A 486 -23.14 -5.80 -8.66
CA LYS A 486 -24.10 -6.86 -8.95
C LYS A 486 -25.20 -6.50 -9.97
N SER A 487 -25.74 -5.28 -9.91
CA SER A 487 -26.79 -4.80 -10.83
C SER A 487 -26.32 -4.64 -12.28
N ILE A 488 -25.02 -4.43 -12.50
CA ILE A 488 -24.40 -4.27 -13.82
C ILE A 488 -24.17 -5.62 -14.50
N ILE A 489 -23.76 -6.65 -13.75
CA ILE A 489 -23.46 -7.98 -14.31
C ILE A 489 -24.72 -8.82 -14.57
N GLU A 490 -25.81 -8.59 -13.83
CA GLU A 490 -27.05 -9.36 -13.89
C GLU A 490 -27.57 -9.65 -15.32
N PRO A 491 -27.62 -8.67 -16.26
CA PRO A 491 -28.13 -8.89 -17.61
C PRO A 491 -27.24 -9.79 -18.47
N TYR A 492 -25.96 -9.93 -18.11
CA TYR A 492 -24.94 -10.64 -18.89
C TYR A 492 -24.59 -12.01 -18.29
N LEU A 493 -24.92 -12.23 -17.02
CA LEU A 493 -24.50 -13.38 -16.22
C LEU A 493 -24.78 -14.74 -16.90
N ASP A 494 -25.99 -14.97 -17.41
CA ASP A 494 -26.33 -16.25 -18.06
C ASP A 494 -25.46 -16.50 -19.30
N THR A 495 -25.27 -15.46 -20.13
CA THR A 495 -24.48 -15.56 -21.35
C THR A 495 -23.01 -15.81 -21.00
N LEU A 496 -22.46 -15.04 -20.08
CA LEU A 496 -21.07 -15.16 -19.63
C LEU A 496 -20.81 -16.56 -19.04
N PHE A 497 -21.67 -17.01 -18.12
CA PHE A 497 -21.55 -18.33 -17.52
C PHE A 497 -21.59 -19.46 -18.56
N GLU A 498 -22.49 -19.40 -19.55
CA GLU A 498 -22.52 -20.37 -20.66
C GLU A 498 -21.20 -20.43 -21.45
N ARG A 499 -20.50 -19.30 -21.64
CA ARG A 499 -19.22 -19.28 -22.39
C ARG A 499 -18.09 -19.82 -21.53
N LEU A 500 -18.02 -19.42 -20.27
CA LEU A 500 -17.03 -19.94 -19.31
C LEU A 500 -17.17 -21.46 -19.13
N MET A 501 -18.39 -21.99 -19.08
CA MET A 501 -18.63 -23.44 -19.05
C MET A 501 -18.09 -24.17 -20.29
N LYS A 502 -18.09 -23.52 -21.47
CA LYS A 502 -17.46 -24.09 -22.68
C LYS A 502 -15.93 -24.07 -22.58
N LEU A 503 -15.34 -22.98 -22.07
CA LEU A 503 -13.89 -22.90 -21.84
C LEU A 503 -13.42 -23.95 -20.83
N LEU A 504 -14.21 -24.21 -19.79
CA LEU A 504 -13.95 -25.29 -18.83
C LEU A 504 -13.91 -26.68 -19.49
N SER A 505 -14.53 -26.84 -20.66
CA SER A 505 -14.50 -28.08 -21.45
C SER A 505 -13.42 -28.07 -22.55
N SER A 506 -12.49 -27.10 -22.53
CA SER A 506 -11.38 -27.00 -23.49
C SER A 506 -10.42 -28.19 -23.37
N ASN A 507 -9.66 -28.46 -24.43
CA ASN A 507 -8.57 -29.45 -24.37
C ASN A 507 -7.27 -28.85 -23.80
N SER A 508 -7.19 -27.51 -23.70
CA SER A 508 -6.04 -26.83 -23.11
C SER A 508 -6.25 -26.61 -21.62
N ARG A 509 -5.30 -27.07 -20.81
CA ARG A 509 -5.36 -27.01 -19.35
C ARG A 509 -5.35 -25.56 -18.83
N TYR A 510 -4.46 -24.69 -19.33
CA TYR A 510 -4.43 -23.29 -18.89
C TYR A 510 -5.74 -22.55 -19.20
N VAL A 511 -6.46 -22.93 -20.27
CA VAL A 511 -7.80 -22.37 -20.56
C VAL A 511 -8.83 -22.83 -19.54
N GLN A 512 -8.79 -24.11 -19.15
CA GLN A 512 -9.67 -24.63 -18.09
C GLN A 512 -9.39 -23.91 -16.77
N GLU A 513 -8.13 -23.80 -16.39
CA GLU A 513 -7.70 -23.11 -15.17
C GLU A 513 -8.17 -21.65 -15.15
N GLN A 514 -7.94 -20.92 -16.24
CA GLN A 514 -8.38 -19.53 -16.35
C GLN A 514 -9.92 -19.43 -16.30
N ALA A 515 -10.64 -20.33 -16.95
CA ALA A 515 -12.10 -20.36 -16.89
C ALA A 515 -12.61 -20.60 -15.47
N ILE A 516 -11.98 -21.49 -14.69
CA ILE A 516 -12.32 -21.74 -13.28
C ILE A 516 -12.14 -20.47 -12.45
N THR A 517 -11.01 -19.79 -12.58
CA THR A 517 -10.73 -18.53 -11.87
C THR A 517 -11.74 -17.45 -12.26
N THR A 518 -12.01 -17.26 -13.55
CA THR A 518 -13.01 -16.27 -14.00
C THR A 518 -14.42 -16.60 -13.51
N ILE A 519 -14.82 -17.88 -13.45
CA ILE A 519 -16.11 -18.28 -12.85
C ILE A 519 -16.16 -17.92 -11.36
N ALA A 520 -15.05 -18.08 -10.64
CA ALA A 520 -14.96 -17.73 -9.22
C ALA A 520 -15.22 -16.24 -8.98
N THR A 521 -14.51 -15.37 -9.70
CA THR A 521 -14.70 -13.91 -9.62
C THR A 521 -16.10 -13.48 -10.05
N VAL A 522 -16.63 -14.05 -11.14
CA VAL A 522 -18.01 -13.77 -11.58
C VAL A 522 -19.04 -14.19 -10.52
N ALA A 523 -18.82 -15.32 -9.84
CA ALA A 523 -19.69 -15.77 -8.76
C ALA A 523 -19.65 -14.80 -7.56
N GLU A 524 -18.46 -14.32 -7.19
CA GLU A 524 -18.27 -13.33 -6.14
C GLU A 524 -19.01 -12.03 -6.45
N SER A 525 -18.83 -11.44 -7.64
CA SER A 525 -19.51 -10.19 -8.03
C SER A 525 -21.03 -10.36 -8.21
N ALA A 526 -21.49 -11.53 -8.67
CA ALA A 526 -22.91 -11.82 -8.86
C ALA A 526 -23.64 -12.15 -7.55
N GLN A 527 -22.92 -12.56 -6.51
CA GLN A 527 -23.45 -12.94 -5.20
C GLN A 527 -24.65 -13.90 -5.34
N GLU A 528 -25.79 -13.61 -4.72
CA GLU A 528 -26.95 -14.49 -4.70
C GLU A 528 -27.62 -14.69 -6.08
N LEU A 529 -27.32 -13.86 -7.09
CA LEU A 529 -27.76 -14.12 -8.47
C LEU A 529 -27.13 -15.39 -9.04
N PHE A 530 -25.98 -15.81 -8.51
CA PHE A 530 -25.29 -17.02 -8.94
C PHE A 530 -26.00 -18.32 -8.51
N ARG A 531 -26.98 -18.25 -7.58
CA ARG A 531 -27.77 -19.40 -7.11
C ARG A 531 -28.38 -20.22 -8.26
N LYS A 532 -28.78 -19.57 -9.37
CA LYS A 532 -29.36 -20.26 -10.55
C LYS A 532 -28.37 -21.17 -11.28
N HIS A 533 -27.07 -20.91 -11.15
CA HIS A 533 -26.00 -21.65 -11.84
C HIS A 533 -25.37 -22.76 -10.99
N TYR A 534 -25.55 -22.71 -9.67
CA TYR A 534 -24.96 -23.64 -8.69
C TYR A 534 -25.08 -25.12 -9.11
N SER A 535 -26.30 -25.56 -9.41
CA SER A 535 -26.59 -26.97 -9.74
C SER A 535 -25.90 -27.48 -11.01
N SER A 536 -25.45 -26.57 -11.89
CA SER A 536 -24.75 -26.92 -13.14
C SER A 536 -23.25 -27.11 -12.93
N ILE A 537 -22.61 -26.22 -12.17
CA ILE A 537 -21.14 -26.18 -12.02
C ILE A 537 -20.63 -26.98 -10.81
N PHE A 538 -21.31 -26.91 -9.66
CA PHE A 538 -20.77 -27.45 -8.41
C PHE A 538 -20.48 -28.96 -8.47
N PRO A 539 -21.35 -29.81 -9.05
CA PRO A 539 -21.04 -31.23 -9.21
C PRO A 539 -19.83 -31.50 -10.11
N GLN A 540 -19.57 -30.63 -11.10
CA GLN A 540 -18.42 -30.75 -12.00
C GLN A 540 -17.12 -30.42 -11.27
N LEU A 541 -17.11 -29.39 -10.42
CA LEU A 541 -15.96 -29.05 -9.58
C LEU A 541 -15.63 -30.19 -8.61
N LEU A 542 -16.63 -30.77 -7.93
CA LEU A 542 -16.41 -31.92 -7.06
C LEU A 542 -15.81 -33.12 -7.82
N ASN A 543 -16.32 -33.40 -9.01
CA ASN A 543 -15.78 -34.47 -9.86
C ASN A 543 -14.33 -34.18 -10.31
N ALA A 544 -14.04 -32.94 -10.69
CA ALA A 544 -12.70 -32.52 -11.09
C ALA A 544 -11.70 -32.68 -9.94
N LEU A 545 -12.07 -32.27 -8.72
CA LEU A 545 -11.24 -32.41 -7.52
C LEU A 545 -11.00 -33.88 -7.13
N GLU A 546 -11.99 -34.76 -7.30
CA GLU A 546 -11.84 -36.20 -7.02
C GLU A 546 -10.90 -36.89 -8.03
N ASN A 547 -10.93 -36.48 -9.31
CA ASN A 547 -10.24 -37.17 -10.40
C ASN A 547 -8.88 -36.58 -10.78
N ALA A 548 -8.62 -35.31 -10.48
CA ALA A 548 -7.33 -34.68 -10.74
C ALA A 548 -6.26 -35.24 -9.79
N GLN A 549 -5.49 -36.22 -10.23
CA GLN A 549 -4.43 -36.88 -9.47
C GLN A 549 -3.09 -36.69 -10.16
N GLY A 550 -2.01 -36.45 -9.40
CA GLY A 550 -0.69 -36.14 -9.95
C GLY A 550 -0.10 -34.85 -9.38
N LYS A 551 1.18 -34.59 -9.63
CA LYS A 551 1.86 -33.34 -9.22
C LYS A 551 1.56 -32.20 -10.20
N GLU A 552 1.44 -32.54 -11.49
CA GLU A 552 1.13 -31.65 -12.61
C GLU A 552 -0.30 -31.07 -12.60
N LEU A 553 -1.18 -31.56 -11.71
CA LEU A 553 -2.55 -31.07 -11.54
C LEU A 553 -2.78 -30.34 -10.21
N ARG A 554 -1.71 -30.07 -9.45
CA ARG A 554 -1.79 -29.40 -8.15
C ARG A 554 -2.38 -28.01 -8.27
N LEU A 555 -1.89 -27.19 -9.20
CA LEU A 555 -2.40 -25.84 -9.44
C LEU A 555 -3.88 -25.86 -9.86
N PHE A 556 -4.24 -26.72 -10.80
CA PHE A 556 -5.64 -26.92 -11.21
C PHE A 556 -6.55 -27.28 -10.03
N ARG A 557 -6.11 -28.18 -9.13
CA ARG A 557 -6.85 -28.49 -7.90
C ARG A 557 -6.98 -27.28 -6.99
N GLY A 558 -5.91 -26.50 -6.81
CA GLY A 558 -5.94 -25.25 -6.04
C GLY A 558 -7.01 -24.28 -6.55
N LYS A 559 -6.97 -23.96 -7.86
CA LYS A 559 -7.96 -23.08 -8.53
C LYS A 559 -9.40 -23.65 -8.45
N ALA A 560 -9.56 -24.97 -8.60
CA ALA A 560 -10.87 -25.61 -8.48
C ALA A 560 -11.43 -25.58 -7.04
N ILE A 561 -10.57 -25.74 -6.03
CA ILE A 561 -10.91 -25.57 -4.61
C ILE A 561 -11.38 -24.12 -4.38
N GLU A 562 -10.61 -23.16 -4.85
CA GLU A 562 -10.94 -21.74 -4.74
C GLU A 562 -12.32 -21.43 -5.34
N CYS A 563 -12.53 -21.80 -6.61
CA CYS A 563 -13.80 -21.61 -7.30
C CYS A 563 -14.98 -22.24 -6.54
N ALA A 564 -14.83 -23.47 -6.03
CA ALA A 564 -15.87 -24.13 -5.25
C ALA A 564 -16.21 -23.32 -3.98
N THR A 565 -15.21 -22.79 -3.28
CA THR A 565 -15.42 -22.01 -2.05
C THR A 565 -15.98 -20.60 -2.29
N PHE A 566 -15.60 -19.92 -3.37
CA PHE A 566 -16.23 -18.66 -3.77
C PHE A 566 -17.69 -18.84 -4.16
N ILE A 567 -17.99 -19.90 -4.94
CA ILE A 567 -19.39 -20.25 -5.25
C ILE A 567 -20.16 -20.53 -3.97
N ALA A 568 -19.59 -21.25 -3.01
CA ALA A 568 -20.24 -21.52 -1.72
C ALA A 568 -20.60 -20.21 -0.98
N ILE A 569 -19.69 -19.23 -0.92
CA ILE A 569 -19.95 -17.90 -0.36
C ILE A 569 -21.09 -17.20 -1.12
N ALA A 570 -21.00 -17.12 -2.45
CA ALA A 570 -21.95 -16.41 -3.28
C ALA A 570 -23.39 -16.94 -3.16
N VAL A 571 -23.55 -18.27 -3.08
CA VAL A 571 -24.87 -18.89 -2.96
C VAL A 571 -25.38 -18.94 -1.52
N GLY A 572 -24.51 -18.84 -0.53
CA GLY A 572 -24.83 -18.91 0.89
C GLY A 572 -25.00 -20.33 1.43
N ASN A 573 -24.96 -20.45 2.77
CA ASN A 573 -24.95 -21.73 3.48
C ASN A 573 -26.18 -22.59 3.20
N ASP A 574 -27.36 -22.00 3.06
CA ASP A 574 -28.61 -22.74 2.85
C ASP A 574 -28.60 -23.58 1.57
N VAL A 575 -27.96 -23.07 0.51
CA VAL A 575 -27.82 -23.75 -0.78
C VAL A 575 -26.64 -24.73 -0.76
N PHE A 576 -25.51 -24.34 -0.17
CA PHE A 576 -24.27 -25.14 -0.14
C PHE A 576 -24.32 -26.33 0.83
N ARG A 577 -25.09 -26.24 1.92
CA ARG A 577 -25.13 -27.22 3.01
C ARG A 577 -25.22 -28.70 2.59
N PRO A 578 -26.01 -29.11 1.57
CA PRO A 578 -26.09 -30.52 1.18
C PRO A 578 -24.77 -31.10 0.67
N ASP A 579 -23.94 -30.28 0.01
CA ASP A 579 -22.68 -30.69 -0.60
C ASP A 579 -21.46 -30.38 0.28
N ALA A 580 -21.66 -29.65 1.39
CA ALA A 580 -20.58 -29.20 2.28
C ALA A 580 -19.72 -30.34 2.82
N MET A 581 -20.33 -31.43 3.31
CA MET A 581 -19.57 -32.58 3.82
C MET A 581 -18.67 -33.20 2.74
N LYS A 582 -19.17 -33.29 1.50
CA LYS A 582 -18.40 -33.88 0.40
C LYS A 582 -17.19 -33.03 0.04
N LEU A 583 -17.35 -31.71 -0.04
CA LEU A 583 -16.23 -30.81 -0.29
C LEU A 583 -15.20 -30.86 0.85
N ILE A 584 -15.66 -30.82 2.11
CA ILE A 584 -14.78 -30.90 3.29
C ILE A 584 -13.94 -32.19 3.29
N GLU A 585 -14.55 -33.35 2.99
CA GLU A 585 -13.81 -34.62 2.89
C GLU A 585 -12.72 -34.58 1.81
N ILE A 586 -13.01 -33.97 0.66
CA ILE A 586 -12.02 -33.75 -0.40
C ILE A 586 -10.88 -32.86 0.11
N LEU A 587 -11.18 -31.73 0.74
CA LEU A 587 -10.15 -30.81 1.24
C LEU A 587 -9.26 -31.45 2.31
N VAL A 588 -9.83 -32.22 3.24
CA VAL A 588 -9.05 -32.97 4.25
C VAL A 588 -8.11 -33.98 3.58
N ASN A 589 -8.59 -34.70 2.57
CA ASN A 589 -7.76 -35.65 1.83
C ASN A 589 -6.63 -34.95 1.07
N THR A 590 -6.93 -33.84 0.39
CA THR A 590 -5.92 -33.04 -0.32
C THR A 590 -4.89 -32.50 0.64
N GLN A 591 -5.31 -31.91 1.76
CA GLN A 591 -4.42 -31.37 2.79
C GLN A 591 -3.48 -32.44 3.37
N ASN A 592 -3.98 -33.66 3.62
CA ASN A 592 -3.15 -34.76 4.11
C ASN A 592 -2.15 -35.31 3.07
N GLN A 593 -2.31 -34.96 1.79
CA GLN A 593 -1.39 -35.33 0.70
C GLN A 593 -0.34 -34.26 0.44
N VAL A 594 -0.48 -33.06 1.02
CA VAL A 594 0.55 -32.01 0.95
C VAL A 594 1.73 -32.43 1.83
N VAL A 595 2.83 -32.78 1.19
CA VAL A 595 4.07 -33.26 1.83
C VAL A 595 5.31 -32.49 1.40
N ASP A 596 5.26 -31.84 0.23
CA ASP A 596 6.36 -31.04 -0.29
C ASP A 596 6.20 -29.61 0.27
N ASP A 597 7.31 -28.98 0.69
CA ASP A 597 7.27 -27.64 1.30
C ASP A 597 6.92 -26.53 0.29
N ASP A 598 6.94 -26.81 -1.02
CA ASP A 598 6.64 -25.93 -2.15
C ASP A 598 5.33 -26.32 -2.88
N ASP A 599 4.46 -27.12 -2.28
CA ASP A 599 3.20 -27.53 -2.94
C ASP A 599 2.24 -26.31 -3.08
N PRO A 600 1.90 -25.88 -4.32
CA PRO A 600 1.12 -24.67 -4.55
C PRO A 600 -0.30 -24.77 -4.00
N GLN A 601 -0.80 -25.97 -3.69
CA GLN A 601 -2.13 -26.14 -3.11
C GLN A 601 -2.26 -25.59 -1.69
N THR A 602 -1.15 -25.38 -0.98
CA THR A 602 -1.16 -24.95 0.43
C THR A 602 -1.88 -23.61 0.59
N SER A 603 -1.51 -22.59 -0.18
CA SER A 603 -2.13 -21.26 -0.13
C SER A 603 -3.63 -21.32 -0.46
N TYR A 604 -4.01 -22.04 -1.52
CA TYR A 604 -5.42 -22.26 -1.88
C TYR A 604 -6.22 -22.96 -0.78
N LEU A 605 -5.63 -23.95 -0.10
CA LEU A 605 -6.28 -24.66 1.01
C LEU A 605 -6.48 -23.73 2.22
N LEU A 606 -5.48 -22.92 2.57
CA LEU A 606 -5.58 -21.94 3.67
C LEU A 606 -6.74 -20.98 3.43
N ALA A 607 -6.80 -20.38 2.24
CA ALA A 607 -7.87 -19.47 1.83
C ALA A 607 -9.24 -20.17 1.76
N ALA A 608 -9.30 -21.37 1.20
CA ALA A 608 -10.53 -22.14 1.07
C ALA A 608 -11.17 -22.49 2.42
N TRP A 609 -10.36 -22.90 3.40
CA TRP A 609 -10.88 -23.18 4.74
C TRP A 609 -11.45 -21.94 5.42
N ALA A 610 -10.83 -20.77 5.25
CA ALA A 610 -11.35 -19.52 5.79
C ALA A 610 -12.67 -19.11 5.11
N ARG A 611 -12.76 -19.25 3.78
CA ARG A 611 -14.01 -19.05 3.02
C ARG A 611 -15.13 -19.99 3.49
N LEU A 612 -14.80 -21.27 3.76
CA LEU A 612 -15.75 -22.23 4.34
C LEU A 612 -16.16 -21.87 5.78
N CYS A 613 -15.24 -21.34 6.58
CA CYS A 613 -15.55 -20.81 7.91
C CYS A 613 -16.56 -19.66 7.80
N LYS A 614 -16.33 -18.70 6.90
CA LYS A 614 -17.24 -17.57 6.65
C LYS A 614 -18.64 -18.03 6.22
N VAL A 615 -18.76 -18.98 5.29
CA VAL A 615 -20.08 -19.44 4.84
C VAL A 615 -20.81 -20.28 5.89
N MET A 616 -20.11 -21.11 6.66
CA MET A 616 -20.73 -22.04 7.62
C MET A 616 -20.94 -21.42 9.01
N GLY A 617 -20.18 -20.37 9.35
CA GLY A 617 -20.16 -19.76 10.69
C GLY A 617 -19.91 -20.78 11.78
N GLN A 618 -20.78 -20.82 12.79
CA GLN A 618 -20.66 -21.70 13.95
C GLN A 618 -20.72 -23.21 13.61
N GLU A 619 -21.29 -23.59 12.45
CA GLU A 619 -21.28 -24.99 12.01
C GLU A 619 -19.87 -25.48 11.61
N PHE A 620 -18.89 -24.57 11.50
CA PHE A 620 -17.51 -24.89 11.17
C PHE A 620 -16.66 -25.38 12.36
N LEU A 621 -17.09 -25.10 13.60
CA LEU A 621 -16.33 -25.41 14.82
C LEU A 621 -15.80 -26.85 14.91
N PRO A 622 -16.54 -27.90 14.50
CA PRO A 622 -16.04 -29.28 14.55
C PRO A 622 -14.81 -29.55 13.69
N TYR A 623 -14.51 -28.69 12.69
CA TYR A 623 -13.41 -28.87 11.75
C TYR A 623 -12.11 -28.16 12.18
N LEU A 624 -12.18 -27.23 13.15
CA LEU A 624 -11.00 -26.51 13.66
C LEU A 624 -9.82 -27.42 14.07
N PRO A 625 -10.02 -28.57 14.75
CA PRO A 625 -8.90 -29.46 15.09
C PRO A 625 -8.13 -30.00 13.89
N THR A 626 -8.75 -30.02 12.70
CA THR A 626 -8.13 -30.47 11.45
C THR A 626 -7.43 -29.32 10.70
N VAL A 627 -7.99 -28.10 10.79
CA VAL A 627 -7.55 -26.93 10.02
C VAL A 627 -6.50 -26.10 10.76
N MET A 628 -6.60 -25.98 12.08
CA MET A 628 -5.68 -25.16 12.88
C MET A 628 -4.22 -25.65 12.86
N PRO A 629 -3.91 -26.96 12.93
CA PRO A 629 -2.52 -27.41 12.94
C PRO A 629 -1.68 -26.98 11.72
N PRO A 630 -2.11 -27.20 10.46
CA PRO A 630 -1.35 -26.73 9.30
C PRO A 630 -1.31 -25.20 9.21
N LEU A 631 -2.41 -24.51 9.53
CA LEU A 631 -2.46 -23.06 9.56
C LEU A 631 -1.42 -22.46 10.52
N LEU A 632 -1.32 -23.01 11.73
CA LEU A 632 -0.33 -22.59 12.72
C LEU A 632 1.10 -22.94 12.30
N LYS A 633 1.30 -24.05 11.56
CA LYS A 633 2.60 -24.39 10.96
C LYS A 633 3.02 -23.29 9.98
N SER A 634 2.17 -22.94 9.01
CA SER A 634 2.43 -21.89 8.01
C SER A 634 2.67 -20.52 8.66
N ALA A 635 1.82 -20.12 9.62
CA ALA A 635 2.02 -18.87 10.36
C ALA A 635 3.30 -18.86 11.23
N SER A 636 3.87 -20.03 11.54
CA SER A 636 5.13 -20.18 12.29
C SER A 636 6.38 -20.36 11.42
N LEU A 637 6.26 -20.30 10.09
CA LEU A 637 7.39 -20.38 9.18
C LEU A 637 8.45 -19.33 9.53
N LYS A 638 9.71 -19.76 9.42
CA LYS A 638 10.87 -18.90 9.65
C LYS A 638 11.39 -18.41 8.30
N PRO A 639 11.95 -17.19 8.24
CA PRO A 639 12.61 -16.75 7.02
C PRO A 639 13.81 -17.65 6.71
N ASP A 640 13.89 -18.06 5.45
CA ASP A 640 15.05 -18.77 4.91
C ASP A 640 16.00 -17.75 4.29
N PHE A 641 17.27 -17.80 4.72
CA PHE A 641 18.32 -16.92 4.24
C PHE A 641 19.39 -17.68 3.46
N ALA A 642 19.85 -17.06 2.39
CA ALA A 642 21.07 -17.43 1.68
C ALA A 642 22.04 -16.26 1.80
N VAL A 643 23.30 -16.52 2.12
CA VAL A 643 24.34 -15.48 2.11
C VAL A 643 25.41 -15.91 1.13
N VAL A 644 25.57 -15.13 0.08
CA VAL A 644 26.39 -15.43 -1.09
C VAL A 644 27.39 -14.29 -1.28
N ASP A 645 28.58 -14.61 -1.79
CA ASP A 645 29.56 -13.57 -2.15
C ASP A 645 29.03 -12.76 -3.34
N ALA A 646 29.28 -11.44 -3.36
CA ALA A 646 28.77 -10.54 -4.39
C ALA A 646 29.25 -10.89 -5.83
N ASP A 647 30.30 -11.70 -5.95
CA ASP A 647 30.85 -12.16 -7.24
C ASP A 647 30.25 -13.51 -7.71
N GLU A 648 29.45 -14.20 -6.88
CA GLU A 648 28.78 -15.45 -7.27
C GLU A 648 27.44 -15.14 -7.94
N ASP A 649 27.22 -15.73 -9.12
CA ASP A 649 25.93 -15.69 -9.80
C ASP A 649 24.90 -16.52 -9.01
N THR A 650 24.00 -15.81 -8.33
CA THR A 650 22.98 -16.37 -7.44
C THR A 650 21.92 -17.17 -8.18
N SER A 651 21.65 -16.82 -9.46
CA SER A 651 20.64 -17.48 -10.30
C SER A 651 20.93 -18.98 -10.54
N LEU A 652 22.21 -19.39 -10.47
CA LEU A 652 22.62 -20.78 -10.68
C LEU A 652 22.28 -21.71 -9.52
N LYS A 653 22.10 -21.18 -8.30
CA LYS A 653 21.81 -21.95 -7.08
C LYS A 653 20.46 -21.64 -6.46
N TYR A 654 19.96 -20.43 -6.68
CA TYR A 654 18.75 -19.89 -6.08
C TYR A 654 17.92 -19.26 -7.20
N SER A 655 16.90 -19.97 -7.65
CA SER A 655 16.02 -19.48 -8.72
C SER A 655 15.04 -18.43 -8.18
N SER A 656 14.78 -17.39 -8.95
CA SER A 656 13.68 -16.45 -8.69
C SER A 656 12.33 -17.17 -8.71
N GLU A 657 12.17 -18.23 -9.53
CA GLU A 657 10.97 -19.07 -9.59
C GLU A 657 10.68 -19.78 -8.26
N ASP A 658 11.72 -20.08 -7.47
CA ASP A 658 11.58 -20.67 -6.14
C ASP A 658 11.23 -19.62 -5.06
N GLY A 659 11.07 -18.36 -5.47
CA GLY A 659 10.75 -17.19 -4.64
C GLY A 659 11.95 -16.63 -3.89
N TRP A 660 13.17 -16.69 -4.45
CA TRP A 660 14.36 -16.09 -3.85
C TRP A 660 14.61 -14.68 -4.39
N GLU A 661 14.79 -13.73 -3.48
CA GLU A 661 15.19 -12.35 -3.79
C GLU A 661 16.49 -12.01 -3.09
N PHE A 662 17.44 -11.42 -3.80
CA PHE A 662 18.77 -11.07 -3.27
C PHE A 662 18.96 -9.57 -3.18
N ALA A 663 19.36 -9.10 -2.00
CA ALA A 663 19.82 -7.73 -1.78
C ALA A 663 21.32 -7.72 -1.49
N THR A 664 22.03 -6.70 -1.96
CA THR A 664 23.45 -6.53 -1.63
C THR A 664 23.59 -5.72 -0.35
N ILE A 665 24.07 -6.35 0.73
CA ILE A 665 24.29 -5.72 2.04
C ILE A 665 25.76 -5.87 2.40
N SER A 666 26.48 -4.75 2.59
CA SER A 666 27.89 -4.74 3.00
C SER A 666 28.81 -5.64 2.13
N GLY A 667 28.58 -5.63 0.81
CA GLY A 667 29.35 -6.43 -0.15
C GLY A 667 29.09 -7.94 -0.12
N GLN A 668 27.94 -8.36 0.43
CA GLN A 668 27.40 -9.73 0.34
C GLN A 668 26.03 -9.69 -0.31
N GLN A 669 25.70 -10.70 -1.10
CA GLN A 669 24.32 -10.92 -1.56
C GLN A 669 23.58 -11.74 -0.51
N VAL A 670 22.59 -11.12 0.14
CA VAL A 670 21.70 -11.75 1.10
C VAL A 670 20.41 -12.07 0.39
N GLY A 671 20.16 -13.36 0.17
CA GLY A 671 18.94 -13.91 -0.37
C GLY A 671 17.92 -14.16 0.72
N ILE A 672 16.67 -13.78 0.48
CA ILE A 672 15.51 -14.10 1.29
C ILE A 672 14.52 -14.85 0.41
N ARG A 673 13.99 -15.97 0.90
CA ARG A 673 12.92 -16.68 0.21
C ARG A 673 11.56 -16.05 0.53
N THR A 674 11.12 -15.09 -0.29
CA THR A 674 9.91 -14.28 -0.08
C THR A 674 8.62 -15.10 -0.16
N SER A 675 8.56 -16.14 -0.99
CA SER A 675 7.40 -17.05 -1.10
C SER A 675 7.00 -17.71 0.24
N VAL A 676 7.97 -18.04 1.09
CA VAL A 676 7.72 -18.59 2.44
C VAL A 676 7.09 -17.53 3.36
N LEU A 677 7.45 -16.26 3.17
CA LEU A 677 6.93 -15.15 3.95
C LEU A 677 5.54 -14.74 3.49
N GLU A 678 5.23 -14.86 2.19
CA GLU A 678 3.88 -14.72 1.66
C GLU A 678 2.92 -15.77 2.25
N GLU A 679 3.32 -17.06 2.26
CA GLU A 679 2.50 -18.11 2.87
C GLU A 679 2.25 -17.82 4.36
N LYS A 680 3.28 -17.37 5.08
CA LYS A 680 3.17 -16.94 6.48
C LYS A 680 2.17 -15.78 6.64
N CYS A 681 2.24 -14.78 5.76
CA CYS A 681 1.34 -13.63 5.74
C CYS A 681 -0.11 -14.08 5.54
N THR A 682 -0.38 -14.85 4.49
CA THR A 682 -1.70 -15.42 4.21
C THR A 682 -2.23 -16.24 5.39
N ALA A 683 -1.40 -17.07 6.03
CA ALA A 683 -1.82 -17.84 7.19
C ALA A 683 -2.26 -16.95 8.37
N ILE A 684 -1.58 -15.83 8.60
CA ILE A 684 -1.96 -14.85 9.64
C ILE A 684 -3.25 -14.14 9.27
N GLU A 685 -3.43 -13.74 8.00
CA GLU A 685 -4.69 -13.17 7.51
C GLU A 685 -5.88 -14.13 7.68
N MET A 686 -5.67 -15.42 7.43
CA MET A 686 -6.71 -16.42 7.62
C MET A 686 -7.11 -16.55 9.11
N LEU A 687 -6.16 -16.40 10.05
CA LEU A 687 -6.45 -16.36 11.48
C LEU A 687 -7.39 -15.20 11.86
N ILE A 688 -7.28 -14.05 11.18
CA ILE A 688 -8.21 -12.92 11.34
C ILE A 688 -9.63 -13.36 11.00
N CYS A 689 -9.80 -14.06 9.87
CA CYS A 689 -11.10 -14.56 9.41
C CYS A 689 -11.70 -15.54 10.42
N TYR A 690 -10.94 -16.55 10.88
CA TYR A 690 -11.46 -17.50 11.88
C TYR A 690 -11.89 -16.80 13.18
N ALA A 691 -11.08 -15.86 13.68
CA ALA A 691 -11.40 -15.13 14.90
C ALA A 691 -12.67 -14.29 14.76
N ARG A 692 -12.84 -13.58 13.63
CA ARG A 692 -14.02 -12.74 13.34
C ARG A 692 -15.30 -13.57 13.18
N GLU A 693 -15.26 -14.60 12.34
CA GLU A 693 -16.46 -15.37 11.96
C GLU A 693 -16.95 -16.31 13.07
N LEU A 694 -16.02 -16.85 13.88
CA LEU A 694 -16.36 -17.78 14.96
C LEU A 694 -16.61 -17.07 16.29
N GLY A 695 -16.13 -15.84 16.46
CA GLY A 695 -16.23 -15.05 17.68
C GLY A 695 -15.85 -15.88 18.91
N PRO A 696 -16.75 -16.07 19.90
CA PRO A 696 -16.44 -16.82 21.13
C PRO A 696 -16.03 -18.27 20.90
N GLY A 697 -16.35 -18.87 19.74
CA GLY A 697 -15.94 -20.22 19.39
C GLY A 697 -14.44 -20.37 19.09
N PHE A 698 -13.73 -19.28 18.83
CA PHE A 698 -12.28 -19.29 18.55
C PHE A 698 -11.41 -19.23 19.82
N GLU A 699 -12.01 -18.93 20.99
CA GLU A 699 -11.30 -18.76 22.27
C GLU A 699 -10.28 -19.86 22.60
N PRO A 700 -10.54 -21.16 22.32
CA PRO A 700 -9.59 -22.23 22.62
C PRO A 700 -8.22 -22.08 21.95
N TYR A 701 -8.14 -21.33 20.84
CA TYR A 701 -6.91 -21.09 20.09
C TYR A 701 -6.32 -19.70 20.32
N SER A 702 -7.12 -18.74 20.84
CA SER A 702 -6.76 -17.33 20.93
C SER A 702 -5.40 -17.09 21.58
N LYS A 703 -5.11 -17.74 22.71
CA LYS A 703 -3.83 -17.55 23.42
C LYS A 703 -2.62 -18.02 22.61
N GLN A 704 -2.70 -19.23 22.04
CA GLN A 704 -1.63 -19.80 21.22
C GLN A 704 -1.35 -18.91 20.00
N VAL A 705 -2.41 -18.38 19.39
CA VAL A 705 -2.29 -17.49 18.23
C VAL A 705 -1.69 -16.14 18.64
N LEU A 706 -2.10 -15.54 19.77
CA LEU A 706 -1.51 -14.30 20.27
C LEU A 706 -0.01 -14.46 20.60
N GLU A 707 0.38 -15.58 21.21
CA GLU A 707 1.79 -15.91 21.45
C GLU A 707 2.61 -16.01 20.15
N LEU A 708 1.97 -16.33 19.03
CA LEU A 708 2.58 -16.40 17.70
C LEU A 708 2.65 -15.02 17.02
N VAL A 709 1.56 -14.24 17.02
CA VAL A 709 1.46 -13.00 16.22
C VAL A 709 2.04 -11.76 16.91
N VAL A 710 1.99 -11.67 18.24
CA VAL A 710 2.50 -10.49 18.96
C VAL A 710 4.01 -10.25 18.72
N PRO A 711 4.88 -11.27 18.71
CA PRO A 711 6.29 -11.07 18.34
C PRO A 711 6.49 -10.59 16.89
N MET A 712 5.54 -10.88 15.99
CA MET A 712 5.63 -10.53 14.57
C MET A 712 5.36 -9.05 14.28
N LEU A 713 4.93 -8.26 15.26
CA LEU A 713 4.83 -6.80 15.14
C LEU A 713 6.18 -6.12 14.81
N LYS A 714 7.29 -6.83 15.00
CA LYS A 714 8.67 -6.37 14.74
C LYS A 714 9.35 -7.21 13.65
N PHE A 715 8.57 -7.83 12.76
CA PHE A 715 9.11 -8.72 11.75
C PHE A 715 9.67 -7.91 10.56
N TYR A 716 11.00 -7.73 10.52
CA TYR A 716 11.66 -6.84 9.56
C TYR A 716 11.75 -7.38 8.12
N PHE A 717 11.44 -8.64 7.88
CA PHE A 717 11.73 -9.29 6.59
C PHE A 717 10.57 -9.25 5.59
N HIS A 718 9.36 -8.87 6.04
CA HIS A 718 8.19 -8.80 5.17
C HIS A 718 7.13 -7.90 5.81
N GLU A 719 6.77 -6.80 5.13
CA GLU A 719 5.81 -5.82 5.63
C GLU A 719 4.42 -6.42 5.87
N GLY A 720 3.90 -7.18 4.90
CA GLY A 720 2.58 -7.84 5.05
C GLY A 720 2.43 -8.67 6.33
N VAL A 721 3.48 -9.36 6.79
CA VAL A 721 3.45 -10.15 8.04
C VAL A 721 3.22 -9.24 9.26
N LYS A 722 3.87 -8.07 9.32
CA LYS A 722 3.67 -7.08 10.39
C LYS A 722 2.25 -6.53 10.38
N TYR A 723 1.75 -6.11 9.22
CA TYR A 723 0.38 -5.59 9.04
C TYR A 723 -0.69 -6.62 9.44
N ALA A 724 -0.61 -7.83 8.88
CA ALA A 724 -1.53 -8.92 9.19
C ALA A 724 -1.51 -9.27 10.68
N SER A 725 -0.32 -9.25 11.30
CA SER A 725 -0.18 -9.53 12.74
C SER A 725 -0.84 -8.47 13.61
N ALA A 726 -0.67 -7.18 13.28
CA ALA A 726 -1.34 -6.09 13.98
C ALA A 726 -2.87 -6.22 13.84
N ALA A 727 -3.37 -6.44 12.61
CA ALA A 727 -4.79 -6.58 12.31
C ALA A 727 -5.44 -7.84 12.94
N ALA A 728 -4.65 -8.89 13.22
CA ALA A 728 -5.14 -10.11 13.85
C ALA A 728 -5.43 -9.96 15.35
N ILE A 729 -4.71 -9.08 16.05
CA ILE A 729 -4.80 -8.97 17.52
C ILE A 729 -6.21 -8.60 18.01
N PRO A 730 -6.89 -7.55 17.49
CA PRO A 730 -8.22 -7.16 17.98
C PRO A 730 -9.27 -8.28 17.90
N PRO A 731 -9.53 -8.93 16.74
CA PRO A 731 -10.56 -9.96 16.68
C PRO A 731 -10.27 -11.19 17.54
N ILE A 732 -8.99 -11.50 17.79
CA ILE A 732 -8.62 -12.59 18.70
C ILE A 732 -8.93 -12.23 20.17
N LEU A 733 -8.67 -10.99 20.58
CA LEU A 733 -9.06 -10.48 21.89
C LEU A 733 -10.59 -10.38 22.05
N GLU A 734 -11.29 -9.95 21.00
CA GLU A 734 -12.75 -9.92 20.95
C GLU A 734 -13.32 -11.32 21.17
N SER A 735 -12.78 -12.35 20.51
CA SER A 735 -13.14 -13.75 20.73
C SER A 735 -13.03 -14.17 22.21
N MET A 736 -11.92 -13.84 22.87
CA MET A 736 -11.72 -14.13 24.30
C MET A 736 -12.73 -13.39 25.19
N LYS A 737 -12.93 -12.10 24.93
CA LYS A 737 -13.85 -11.25 25.69
C LYS A 737 -15.30 -11.71 25.52
N SER A 738 -15.73 -11.92 24.29
CA SER A 738 -17.06 -12.40 23.93
C SER A 738 -17.35 -13.78 24.55
N PHE A 739 -16.36 -14.69 24.58
CA PHE A 739 -16.52 -15.97 25.27
C PHE A 739 -16.78 -15.79 26.77
N ILE A 740 -15.99 -14.95 27.46
CA ILE A 740 -16.18 -14.65 28.89
C ILE A 740 -17.58 -14.08 29.15
N VAL A 741 -18.01 -13.11 28.34
CA VAL A 741 -19.34 -12.47 28.47
C VAL A 741 -20.46 -13.49 28.24
N GLN A 742 -20.36 -14.31 27.19
CA GLN A 742 -21.36 -15.32 26.87
C GLN A 742 -21.49 -16.37 27.99
N GLN A 743 -20.37 -16.86 28.53
CA GLN A 743 -20.37 -17.85 29.61
C GLN A 743 -20.88 -17.25 30.93
N SER A 744 -20.57 -15.99 31.21
CA SER A 744 -21.09 -15.25 32.38
C SER A 744 -22.61 -15.10 32.33
N ASN A 745 -23.16 -14.82 31.14
CA ASN A 745 -24.60 -14.64 30.96
C ASN A 745 -25.37 -15.97 30.96
N SER A 746 -24.82 -17.01 30.33
CA SER A 746 -25.48 -18.32 30.19
C SER A 746 -25.31 -19.23 31.42
N LYS A 747 -24.29 -19.00 32.24
CA LYS A 747 -23.94 -19.83 33.44
C LYS A 747 -23.73 -21.31 33.14
N THR A 748 -23.26 -21.63 31.94
CA THR A 748 -22.96 -23.01 31.52
C THR A 748 -21.66 -23.55 32.11
N LEU A 749 -20.71 -22.68 32.44
CA LEU A 749 -19.45 -23.02 33.11
C LEU A 749 -19.44 -22.58 34.59
N PRO A 750 -18.66 -23.24 35.46
CA PRO A 750 -18.48 -22.80 36.84
C PRO A 750 -17.83 -21.42 36.95
N ASP A 751 -18.26 -20.61 37.94
CA ASP A 751 -17.74 -19.24 38.16
C ASP A 751 -16.20 -19.21 38.36
N GLU A 752 -15.61 -20.27 38.93
CA GLU A 752 -14.15 -20.40 39.08
C GLU A 752 -13.42 -20.47 37.73
N VAL A 753 -14.01 -21.12 36.73
CA VAL A 753 -13.44 -21.23 35.38
C VAL A 753 -13.54 -19.88 34.67
N ILE A 754 -14.68 -19.20 34.80
CA ILE A 754 -14.88 -17.86 34.24
C ILE A 754 -13.87 -16.88 34.85
N ALA A 755 -13.70 -16.89 36.18
CA ALA A 755 -12.71 -16.06 36.87
C ALA A 755 -11.27 -16.35 36.39
N SER A 756 -10.91 -17.62 36.18
CA SER A 756 -9.61 -18.00 35.63
C SER A 756 -9.42 -17.45 34.21
N LYS A 757 -10.45 -17.54 33.35
CA LYS A 757 -10.41 -17.02 31.97
C LYS A 757 -10.36 -15.50 31.92
N THR A 758 -11.07 -14.82 32.82
CA THR A 758 -10.95 -13.36 32.97
C THR A 758 -9.54 -12.96 33.39
N SER A 759 -8.92 -13.67 34.34
CA SER A 759 -7.54 -13.40 34.74
C SER A 759 -6.54 -13.64 33.60
N GLU A 760 -6.73 -14.69 32.82
CA GLU A 760 -5.91 -14.97 31.63
C GLU A 760 -6.05 -13.84 30.59
N PHE A 761 -7.28 -13.43 30.27
CA PHE A 761 -7.54 -12.31 29.38
C PHE A 761 -6.87 -11.00 29.84
N THR A 762 -6.98 -10.65 31.12
CA THR A 762 -6.35 -9.44 31.67
C THR A 762 -4.82 -9.50 31.58
N GLN A 763 -4.21 -10.65 31.85
CA GLN A 763 -2.76 -10.83 31.71
C GLN A 763 -2.32 -10.72 30.24
N THR A 764 -3.04 -11.39 29.34
CA THR A 764 -2.78 -11.35 27.91
C THR A 764 -2.91 -9.92 27.36
N TRP A 765 -3.94 -9.17 27.76
CA TRP A 765 -4.08 -7.76 27.38
C TRP A 765 -2.89 -6.92 27.82
N GLY A 766 -2.38 -7.09 29.04
CA GLY A 766 -1.19 -6.35 29.50
C GLY A 766 0.00 -6.52 28.56
N ILE A 767 0.31 -7.77 28.18
CA ILE A 767 1.42 -8.10 27.27
C ILE A 767 1.19 -7.53 25.87
N VAL A 768 -0.04 -7.67 25.35
CA VAL A 768 -0.42 -7.16 24.02
C VAL A 768 -0.31 -5.64 23.98
N CYS A 769 -0.87 -4.94 24.97
CA CYS A 769 -0.84 -3.49 25.09
C CYS A 769 0.60 -2.97 25.13
N ASP A 770 1.46 -3.55 25.97
CA ASP A 770 2.86 -3.16 26.07
C ASP A 770 3.61 -3.38 24.74
N SER A 771 3.29 -4.47 24.03
CA SER A 771 3.92 -4.79 22.74
C SER A 771 3.48 -3.84 21.63
N LEU A 772 2.19 -3.50 21.56
CA LEU A 772 1.65 -2.53 20.61
C LEU A 772 2.22 -1.14 20.87
N LEU A 773 2.19 -0.66 22.12
CA LEU A 773 2.77 0.64 22.47
C LEU A 773 4.27 0.72 22.14
N LYS A 774 5.00 -0.37 22.38
CA LYS A 774 6.42 -0.46 22.01
C LYS A 774 6.63 -0.47 20.49
N ALA A 775 5.79 -1.17 19.72
CA ALA A 775 5.85 -1.19 18.27
C ALA A 775 5.57 0.21 17.69
N ILE A 776 4.51 0.89 18.14
CA ILE A 776 4.17 2.26 17.74
C ILE A 776 5.32 3.22 18.06
N THR A 777 6.01 3.02 19.20
CA THR A 777 7.14 3.87 19.59
C THR A 777 8.36 3.69 18.70
N ASN A 778 8.63 2.46 18.29
CA ASN A 778 9.82 2.10 17.52
C ASN A 778 9.66 2.38 16.03
N GLU A 779 8.43 2.41 15.51
CA GLU A 779 8.15 2.73 14.11
C GLU A 779 8.06 4.25 13.92
N MET A 780 9.00 4.80 13.13
CA MET A 780 9.11 6.25 12.91
C MET A 780 8.96 6.66 11.45
N ASP A 781 9.27 5.76 10.50
CA ASP A 781 9.41 6.11 9.09
C ASP A 781 8.24 5.59 8.24
N ASP A 782 7.54 4.54 8.68
CA ASP A 782 6.35 4.01 8.00
C ASP A 782 5.04 4.50 8.67
N LEU A 783 4.47 5.58 8.12
CA LEU A 783 3.23 6.17 8.61
C LEU A 783 2.01 5.24 8.40
N ALA A 784 1.99 4.45 7.33
CA ALA A 784 0.89 3.53 7.05
C ALA A 784 0.87 2.39 8.07
N TYR A 785 2.03 1.85 8.46
CA TYR A 785 2.09 0.82 9.48
C TYR A 785 1.80 1.39 10.88
N VAL A 786 2.27 2.61 11.18
CA VAL A 786 1.88 3.33 12.40
C VAL A 786 0.35 3.52 12.48
N SER A 787 -0.30 3.86 11.37
CA SER A 787 -1.76 3.95 11.27
C SER A 787 -2.44 2.62 11.63
N GLN A 788 -1.97 1.51 11.05
CA GLN A 788 -2.47 0.16 11.37
C GLN A 788 -2.27 -0.22 12.85
N LEU A 789 -1.11 0.08 13.43
CA LEU A 789 -0.82 -0.20 14.84
C LEU A 789 -1.71 0.61 15.78
N LEU A 790 -1.92 1.90 15.48
CA LEU A 790 -2.81 2.77 16.25
C LEU A 790 -4.27 2.31 16.15
N THR A 791 -4.73 1.93 14.97
CA THR A 791 -6.06 1.35 14.76
C THR A 791 -6.23 0.06 15.57
N SER A 792 -5.25 -0.83 15.49
CA SER A 792 -5.28 -2.11 16.23
C SER A 792 -5.28 -1.86 17.75
N PHE A 793 -4.47 -0.92 18.24
CA PHE A 793 -4.47 -0.52 19.65
C PHE A 793 -5.82 0.06 20.08
N ALA A 794 -6.38 0.97 19.27
CA ALA A 794 -7.65 1.62 19.54
C ALA A 794 -8.78 0.59 19.64
N ASP A 795 -8.88 -0.31 18.66
CA ASP A 795 -9.87 -1.39 18.65
C ASP A 795 -9.71 -2.29 19.89
N CYS A 796 -8.47 -2.66 20.27
CA CYS A 796 -8.24 -3.42 21.49
C CYS A 796 -8.69 -2.69 22.76
N VAL A 797 -8.44 -1.37 22.86
CA VAL A 797 -8.88 -0.54 23.98
C VAL A 797 -10.42 -0.57 24.11
N GLU A 798 -11.14 -0.48 22.99
CA GLU A 798 -12.59 -0.59 22.96
C GLU A 798 -13.09 -1.97 23.41
N ILE A 799 -12.48 -3.05 22.91
CA ILE A 799 -12.82 -4.44 23.26
C ILE A 799 -12.64 -4.70 24.75
N VAL A 800 -11.53 -4.24 25.33
CA VAL A 800 -11.21 -4.48 26.75
C VAL A 800 -12.17 -3.69 27.64
N GLY A 801 -12.42 -2.43 27.29
CA GLY A 801 -13.40 -1.55 27.93
C GLY A 801 -12.84 -0.66 29.03
N GLU A 802 -13.68 -0.29 30.01
CA GLU A 802 -13.35 0.68 31.06
C GLU A 802 -12.07 0.35 31.85
N SER A 803 -11.26 1.38 32.12
CA SER A 803 -10.02 1.30 32.91
C SER A 803 -9.03 0.24 32.41
N CYS A 804 -8.92 0.07 31.08
CA CYS A 804 -8.07 -0.96 30.47
C CYS A 804 -6.57 -0.66 30.53
N LEU A 805 -6.17 0.60 30.76
CA LEU A 805 -4.76 1.00 30.81
C LEU A 805 -4.32 1.32 32.24
N ASN A 806 -3.11 0.87 32.59
CA ASN A 806 -2.43 1.31 33.79
C ASN A 806 -1.68 2.65 33.57
N GLU A 807 -1.16 3.26 34.64
CA GLU A 807 -0.51 4.58 34.59
C GLU A 807 0.76 4.59 33.71
N GLU A 808 1.54 3.52 33.72
CA GLU A 808 2.75 3.39 32.90
C GLU A 808 2.40 3.33 31.41
N GLN A 809 1.44 2.45 31.05
CA GLN A 809 0.93 2.33 29.68
C GLN A 809 0.33 3.63 29.17
N MET A 810 -0.43 4.33 30.02
CA MET A 810 -1.04 5.61 29.69
C MET A 810 0.00 6.71 29.47
N THR A 811 1.07 6.70 30.27
CA THR A 811 2.22 7.62 30.11
C THR A 811 2.95 7.35 28.79
N VAL A 812 3.22 6.08 28.46
CA VAL A 812 3.88 5.70 27.20
C VAL A 812 3.03 6.12 25.99
N PHE A 813 1.72 5.81 26.02
CA PHE A 813 0.80 6.26 24.99
C PHE A 813 0.83 7.78 24.83
N PHE A 814 0.72 8.52 25.94
CA PHE A 814 0.73 9.97 25.95
C PHE A 814 2.00 10.58 25.35
N GLU A 815 3.19 10.09 25.72
CA GLU A 815 4.45 10.60 25.16
C GLU A 815 4.52 10.34 23.65
N ARG A 816 3.97 9.22 23.16
CA ARG A 816 3.88 8.97 21.72
C ARG A 816 2.91 9.92 21.03
N VAL A 817 1.70 10.14 21.58
CA VAL A 817 0.75 11.14 21.07
C VAL A 817 1.46 12.48 20.92
N LYS A 818 2.09 12.96 21.99
CA LYS A 818 2.82 14.23 22.01
C LYS A 818 3.95 14.27 20.97
N GLY A 819 4.70 13.18 20.81
CA GLY A 819 5.75 13.06 19.79
C GLY A 819 5.20 13.22 18.37
N MET A 820 4.14 12.47 18.05
CA MET A 820 3.49 12.52 16.72
C MET A 820 2.91 13.89 16.41
N LEU A 821 2.18 14.51 17.35
CA LEU A 821 1.64 15.85 17.17
C LEU A 821 2.73 16.89 16.88
N ASN A 822 3.85 16.82 17.61
CA ASN A 822 4.97 17.75 17.38
C ASN A 822 5.68 17.48 16.05
N ASN A 823 5.76 16.23 15.60
CA ASN A 823 6.38 15.89 14.32
C ASN A 823 5.50 16.38 13.16
N SER A 824 4.19 16.12 13.22
CA SER A 824 3.21 16.60 12.25
C SER A 824 3.28 18.13 12.09
N LEU A 825 3.26 18.88 13.20
CA LEU A 825 3.40 20.34 13.13
C LEU A 825 4.72 20.81 12.51
N LYS A 826 5.83 20.09 12.73
CA LYS A 826 7.12 20.41 12.08
C LYS A 826 7.06 20.15 10.58
N GLN A 827 6.42 19.07 10.16
CA GLN A 827 6.27 18.74 8.74
C GLN A 827 5.38 19.75 8.02
N ILE A 828 4.25 20.11 8.62
CA ILE A 828 3.37 21.19 8.12
C ILE A 828 4.17 22.50 7.98
N ASP A 829 4.90 22.92 9.02
CA ASP A 829 5.70 24.16 8.98
C ASP A 829 6.84 24.08 7.94
N TYR A 830 7.47 22.91 7.78
CA TYR A 830 8.47 22.66 6.74
C TYR A 830 7.86 22.84 5.34
N ARG A 831 6.73 22.18 5.05
CA ARG A 831 5.99 22.30 3.78
C ARG A 831 5.61 23.75 3.49
N VAL A 832 5.02 24.45 4.46
CA VAL A 832 4.62 25.87 4.31
C VAL A 832 5.83 26.77 4.03
N LYS A 833 6.95 26.59 4.73
CA LYS A 833 8.19 27.33 4.47
C LYS A 833 8.78 26.99 3.10
N GLN A 834 8.72 25.72 2.71
CA GLN A 834 9.19 25.25 1.42
C GLN A 834 8.40 25.94 0.28
N PHE A 835 7.07 25.98 0.37
CA PHE A 835 6.20 26.70 -0.58
C PHE A 835 6.47 28.21 -0.63
N LYS A 836 6.82 28.85 0.51
CA LYS A 836 7.17 30.28 0.56
C LYS A 836 8.49 30.62 -0.14
N SER A 837 9.40 29.66 -0.30
CA SER A 837 10.83 29.94 -0.52
C SER A 837 11.34 29.89 -1.97
N SER A 838 10.59 29.42 -2.99
CA SER A 838 11.10 29.47 -4.37
C SER A 838 10.09 29.32 -5.53
N GLU A 839 10.43 29.97 -6.66
CA GLU A 839 9.81 29.97 -8.00
C GLU A 839 9.98 28.62 -8.78
N THR A 840 10.18 27.48 -8.12
CA THR A 840 10.73 26.26 -8.77
C THR A 840 9.92 24.97 -8.68
N TYR A 841 8.76 24.96 -8.04
CA TYR A 841 7.96 23.74 -7.94
C TYR A 841 7.05 23.59 -9.15
N ASP A 842 7.10 22.41 -9.77
CA ASP A 842 6.13 22.03 -10.79
C ASP A 842 5.07 21.11 -10.19
N GLU A 843 4.03 20.78 -10.97
CA GLU A 843 2.82 20.08 -10.50
C GLU A 843 3.09 18.74 -9.79
N GLU A 844 4.31 18.18 -9.90
CA GLU A 844 4.65 16.85 -9.38
C GLU A 844 5.35 16.94 -8.02
N ASP A 845 6.17 17.98 -7.79
CA ASP A 845 6.62 18.31 -6.44
C ASP A 845 5.40 18.55 -5.52
N ILE A 846 4.33 19.16 -6.07
CA ILE A 846 3.06 19.34 -5.35
C ILE A 846 2.37 17.99 -5.12
N ARG A 847 2.44 17.05 -6.08
CA ARG A 847 1.85 15.72 -5.95
C ARG A 847 2.54 14.89 -4.87
N VAL A 848 3.87 14.82 -4.86
CA VAL A 848 4.64 14.09 -3.82
C VAL A 848 4.34 14.67 -2.43
N ILE A 849 4.35 16.00 -2.32
CA ILE A 849 3.98 16.65 -1.05
C ILE A 849 2.54 16.32 -0.65
N SER A 850 1.63 16.20 -1.62
CA SER A 850 0.25 15.80 -1.37
C SER A 850 0.15 14.35 -0.90
N GLU A 851 0.87 13.41 -1.52
CA GLU A 851 0.91 11.99 -1.12
C GLU A 851 1.48 11.83 0.30
N ASP A 852 2.56 12.54 0.62
CA ASP A 852 3.11 12.61 1.98
C ASP A 852 2.09 13.18 2.98
N GLU A 853 1.34 14.22 2.59
CA GLU A 853 0.29 14.82 3.41
C GLU A 853 -0.89 13.87 3.63
N THR A 854 -1.28 13.09 2.60
CA THR A 854 -2.32 12.06 2.70
C THR A 854 -1.91 10.95 3.68
N ASN A 855 -0.70 10.39 3.53
CA ASN A 855 -0.17 9.36 4.43
C ASN A 855 -0.08 9.87 5.88
N GLU A 856 0.32 11.12 6.07
CA GLU A 856 0.33 11.77 7.38
C GLU A 856 -1.10 11.96 7.94
N SER A 857 -2.04 12.40 7.12
CA SER A 857 -3.44 12.58 7.51
C SER A 857 -4.06 11.27 7.99
N GLU A 858 -3.86 10.17 7.28
CA GLU A 858 -4.37 8.84 7.68
C GLU A 858 -3.80 8.38 9.02
N ALA A 859 -2.49 8.56 9.25
CA ALA A 859 -1.88 8.23 10.54
C ALA A 859 -2.43 9.11 11.67
N MET A 860 -2.72 10.38 11.39
CA MET A 860 -3.32 11.31 12.33
C MET A 860 -4.78 10.95 12.63
N ASP A 861 -5.57 10.48 11.67
CA ASP A 861 -6.94 10.00 11.90
C ASP A 861 -6.95 8.75 12.81
N SER A 862 -6.05 7.80 12.56
CA SER A 862 -5.83 6.66 13.45
C SER A 862 -5.40 7.09 14.86
N LEU A 863 -4.56 8.13 14.98
CA LEU A 863 -4.19 8.73 16.26
C LEU A 863 -5.40 9.34 16.97
N SER A 864 -6.27 10.06 16.25
CA SER A 864 -7.50 10.64 16.79
C SER A 864 -8.42 9.55 17.33
N LYS A 865 -8.64 8.47 16.56
CA LYS A 865 -9.42 7.30 16.99
C LYS A 865 -8.84 6.67 18.27
N ALA A 866 -7.52 6.50 18.35
CA ALA A 866 -6.86 5.98 19.55
C ALA A 866 -7.05 6.92 20.76
N MET A 867 -6.86 8.23 20.57
CA MET A 867 -7.09 9.24 21.60
C MET A 867 -8.55 9.24 22.09
N ARG A 868 -9.51 9.16 21.17
CA ARG A 868 -10.94 9.08 21.44
C ARG A 868 -11.27 7.87 22.31
N LEU A 869 -10.78 6.68 21.93
CA LEU A 869 -11.09 5.46 22.66
C LEU A 869 -10.41 5.40 24.03
N VAL A 870 -9.18 5.91 24.17
CA VAL A 870 -8.53 6.08 25.48
C VAL A 870 -9.28 7.11 26.35
N LEU A 871 -9.74 8.21 25.77
CA LEU A 871 -10.53 9.21 26.48
C LEU A 871 -11.89 8.63 26.93
N LYS A 872 -12.53 7.80 26.11
CA LYS A 872 -13.79 7.09 26.42
C LYS A 872 -13.63 6.08 27.55
N THR A 873 -12.58 5.26 27.53
CA THR A 873 -12.40 4.15 28.50
C THR A 873 -11.66 4.55 29.78
N CYS A 874 -10.83 5.60 29.73
CA CYS A 874 -9.97 6.05 30.81
C CYS A 874 -10.16 7.54 31.16
N THR A 875 -11.37 8.10 30.95
CA THR A 875 -11.64 9.55 31.04
C THR A 875 -11.04 10.24 32.27
N ALA A 876 -11.28 9.68 33.46
CA ALA A 876 -10.87 10.31 34.72
C ALA A 876 -9.34 10.38 34.90
N SER A 877 -8.60 9.41 34.36
CA SER A 877 -7.15 9.32 34.48
C SER A 877 -6.42 9.99 33.30
N TYR A 878 -7.06 10.05 32.13
CA TYR A 878 -6.44 10.61 30.92
C TYR A 878 -6.63 12.13 30.77
N ILE A 879 -7.65 12.73 31.39
CA ILE A 879 -7.95 14.16 31.20
C ILE A 879 -6.77 15.09 31.60
N SER A 880 -6.00 14.74 32.63
CA SER A 880 -4.80 15.50 33.04
C SER A 880 -3.63 15.37 32.07
N HIS A 881 -3.58 14.30 31.29
CA HIS A 881 -2.64 14.14 30.19
C HIS A 881 -3.11 15.00 29.00
N PHE A 882 -4.40 14.95 28.67
CA PHE A 882 -5.01 15.78 27.63
C PHE A 882 -4.79 17.29 27.86
N ASP A 883 -4.86 17.76 29.12
CA ASP A 883 -4.53 19.14 29.51
C ASP A 883 -3.18 19.63 28.96
N GLN A 884 -2.18 18.75 28.95
CA GLN A 884 -0.80 19.11 28.61
C GLN A 884 -0.59 19.33 27.11
N ILE A 885 -1.45 18.76 26.26
CA ILE A 885 -1.34 18.86 24.79
C ILE A 885 -2.24 19.94 24.20
N ILE A 886 -3.12 20.58 24.98
CA ILE A 886 -3.97 21.69 24.50
C ILE A 886 -3.20 22.79 23.75
N PRO A 887 -2.01 23.24 24.21
CA PRO A 887 -1.23 24.25 23.47
C PRO A 887 -0.80 23.74 22.09
N THR A 888 -0.39 22.47 21.99
CA THR A 888 0.00 21.82 20.74
C THR A 888 -1.20 21.63 19.81
N LEU A 889 -2.33 21.14 20.33
CA LEU A 889 -3.58 21.01 19.57
C LEU A 889 -4.01 22.36 18.96
N SER A 890 -3.94 23.44 19.75
CA SER A 890 -4.29 24.78 19.28
C SER A 890 -3.44 25.27 18.10
N MET A 891 -2.23 24.73 17.88
CA MET A 891 -1.40 25.09 16.73
C MET A 891 -1.91 24.52 15.40
N PHE A 892 -2.64 23.40 15.42
CA PHE A 892 -3.23 22.83 14.21
C PHE A 892 -4.30 23.74 13.57
N ALA A 893 -4.87 24.65 14.37
CA ALA A 893 -5.80 25.68 13.91
C ALA A 893 -5.11 26.98 13.42
N ASN A 894 -3.77 27.00 13.26
CA ASN A 894 -3.05 28.19 12.82
C ASN A 894 -3.45 28.58 11.39
N PRO A 895 -3.95 29.82 11.15
CA PRO A 895 -4.33 30.27 9.82
C PRO A 895 -3.23 30.23 8.77
N GLU A 896 -1.94 30.30 9.14
CA GLU A 896 -0.84 30.18 8.18
C GLU A 896 -0.76 28.77 7.56
N PHE A 897 -1.02 27.73 8.35
CA PHE A 897 -1.01 26.35 7.86
C PHE A 897 -2.14 26.09 6.85
N ILE A 898 -3.22 26.86 6.95
CA ILE A 898 -4.44 26.70 6.15
C ILE A 898 -4.40 27.56 4.89
N ASN A 899 -4.01 28.82 5.01
CA ASN A 899 -4.09 29.78 3.89
C ASN A 899 -2.95 29.63 2.88
N GLU A 900 -1.85 28.97 3.25
CA GLU A 900 -0.63 28.87 2.44
C GLU A 900 -0.33 27.43 2.01
N SER A 901 -1.21 26.48 2.30
CA SER A 901 -1.13 25.15 1.69
C SER A 901 -1.56 25.22 0.23
N CYS A 902 -0.76 24.61 -0.66
CA CYS A 902 -1.02 24.51 -2.09
C CYS A 902 -1.69 23.19 -2.51
N THR A 903 -2.01 22.30 -1.57
CA THR A 903 -2.55 20.96 -1.85
C THR A 903 -4.09 20.91 -1.86
N GLU A 904 -4.64 19.96 -2.62
CA GLU A 904 -6.09 19.65 -2.62
C GLU A 904 -6.60 19.27 -1.22
N ASP A 905 -5.71 18.88 -0.29
CA ASP A 905 -6.01 18.43 1.09
C ASP A 905 -5.53 19.39 2.21
N GLY A 906 -5.00 20.57 1.86
CA GLY A 906 -4.36 21.55 2.76
C GLY A 906 -5.14 22.12 3.96
N CYS A 907 -6.27 21.51 4.32
CA CYS A 907 -7.08 21.82 5.49
C CYS A 907 -7.20 20.65 6.48
N TYR A 908 -6.54 19.49 6.26
CA TYR A 908 -6.66 18.34 7.15
C TYR A 908 -6.28 18.70 8.60
N SER A 909 -5.29 19.58 8.81
CA SER A 909 -4.91 20.02 10.16
C SER A 909 -6.07 20.69 10.91
N MET A 910 -6.88 21.49 10.23
CA MET A 910 -8.05 22.15 10.81
C MET A 910 -9.20 21.16 11.01
N GLN A 911 -9.44 20.27 10.04
CA GLN A 911 -10.43 19.21 10.19
C GLN A 911 -10.11 18.34 11.41
N TRP A 912 -8.88 17.84 11.48
CA TRP A 912 -8.38 17.01 12.58
C TRP A 912 -8.49 17.73 13.93
N PHE A 913 -8.12 19.01 13.98
CA PHE A 913 -8.31 19.85 15.16
C PHE A 913 -9.77 19.87 15.63
N LEU A 914 -10.72 20.05 14.71
CA LEU A 914 -12.15 20.05 15.03
C LEU A 914 -12.59 18.68 15.55
N CYS A 915 -12.27 17.60 14.84
CA CYS A 915 -12.66 16.24 15.22
C CYS A 915 -12.22 15.85 16.64
N VAL A 916 -10.98 16.20 17.04
CA VAL A 916 -10.49 15.93 18.40
C VAL A 916 -11.29 16.66 19.48
N PHE A 917 -11.71 17.90 19.21
CA PHE A 917 -12.54 18.66 20.14
C PHE A 917 -14.01 18.24 20.10
N ASP A 918 -14.50 17.75 18.97
CA ASP A 918 -15.83 17.16 18.86
C ASP A 918 -15.94 15.93 19.77
N ASP A 919 -14.95 15.04 19.70
CA ASP A 919 -14.83 13.88 20.59
C ASP A 919 -14.72 14.28 22.06
N LEU A 920 -13.97 15.33 22.38
CA LEU A 920 -13.88 15.84 23.76
C LEU A 920 -15.25 16.27 24.29
N ILE A 921 -16.06 16.96 23.48
CA ILE A 921 -17.39 17.40 23.86
C ILE A 921 -18.32 16.20 24.05
N GLU A 922 -18.34 15.29 23.07
CA GLU A 922 -19.21 14.11 23.06
C GLU A 922 -18.93 13.19 24.26
N LEU A 923 -17.65 12.92 24.54
CA LEU A 923 -17.25 11.95 25.56
C LEU A 923 -17.22 12.51 26.98
N THR A 924 -16.96 13.82 27.14
CA THR A 924 -16.70 14.39 28.47
C THR A 924 -17.75 15.40 28.95
N GLY A 925 -18.67 15.82 28.05
CA GLY A 925 -19.77 16.72 28.36
C GLY A 925 -19.29 17.95 29.15
N PRO A 926 -19.72 18.17 30.40
CA PRO A 926 -19.31 19.33 31.20
C PRO A 926 -17.81 19.55 31.42
N ALA A 927 -16.98 18.50 31.35
CA ALA A 927 -15.53 18.68 31.51
C ALA A 927 -14.92 19.46 30.33
N SER A 928 -15.51 19.35 29.14
CA SER A 928 -15.10 20.09 27.94
C SER A 928 -15.19 21.62 28.09
N TRP A 929 -16.02 22.11 29.03
CA TRP A 929 -16.22 23.55 29.26
C TRP A 929 -14.92 24.31 29.53
N THR A 930 -13.99 23.68 30.26
CA THR A 930 -12.67 24.24 30.59
C THR A 930 -11.86 24.60 29.35
N TYR A 931 -12.06 23.89 28.23
CA TYR A 931 -11.28 24.03 27.01
C TYR A 931 -11.99 24.85 25.91
N SER A 932 -13.25 25.21 26.14
CA SER A 932 -14.10 25.87 25.15
C SER A 932 -13.50 27.12 24.49
N GLN A 933 -12.69 27.88 25.22
CA GLN A 933 -12.03 29.07 24.69
C GLN A 933 -11.01 28.78 23.58
N TYR A 934 -10.49 27.55 23.50
CA TYR A 934 -9.45 27.17 22.54
C TYR A 934 -10.01 26.76 21.17
N PHE A 935 -11.23 26.22 21.13
CA PHE A 935 -11.80 25.66 19.90
C PHE A 935 -13.14 26.26 19.47
N LEU A 936 -14.00 26.67 20.41
CA LEU A 936 -15.39 27.01 20.10
C LEU A 936 -15.55 28.20 19.13
N PRO A 937 -14.76 29.30 19.24
CA PRO A 937 -14.81 30.37 18.25
C PRO A 937 -14.35 29.90 16.85
N THR A 938 -13.31 29.08 16.79
CA THR A 938 -12.78 28.51 15.54
C THR A 938 -13.79 27.61 14.88
N MET A 939 -14.43 26.71 15.64
CA MET A 939 -15.50 25.82 15.18
C MET A 939 -16.65 26.59 14.54
N ILE A 940 -17.13 27.68 15.14
CA ILE A 940 -18.19 28.53 14.55
C ILE A 940 -17.72 29.19 13.24
N ASN A 941 -16.48 29.67 13.19
CA ASN A 941 -15.92 30.31 12.01
C ASN A 941 -15.75 29.31 10.84
N CYS A 942 -15.42 28.05 11.15
CA CYS A 942 -15.22 26.98 10.17
C CYS A 942 -16.50 26.59 9.42
N LEU A 943 -17.69 27.03 9.86
CA LEU A 943 -18.95 26.90 9.11
C LEU A 943 -19.07 27.86 7.91
N SER A 944 -18.09 28.73 7.68
CA SER A 944 -18.08 29.61 6.51
C SER A 944 -17.89 28.80 5.21
N VAL A 945 -18.63 29.16 4.15
CA VAL A 945 -18.48 28.60 2.79
C VAL A 945 -17.08 28.76 2.20
N SER A 946 -16.24 29.62 2.80
CA SER A 946 -14.84 29.80 2.41
C SER A 946 -13.92 28.63 2.77
N TYR A 947 -14.32 27.76 3.70
CA TYR A 947 -13.56 26.57 4.08
C TYR A 947 -13.95 25.37 3.20
N LYS A 948 -13.07 24.37 3.10
CA LYS A 948 -13.35 23.11 2.40
C LYS A 948 -14.49 22.31 3.07
N SER A 949 -15.14 21.45 2.30
CA SER A 949 -16.29 20.66 2.74
C SER A 949 -16.01 19.85 4.00
N ASP A 950 -14.86 19.20 4.11
CA ASP A 950 -14.52 18.34 5.26
C ASP A 950 -14.39 19.14 6.57
N VAL A 951 -13.79 20.34 6.50
CA VAL A 951 -13.72 21.26 7.64
C VAL A 951 -15.12 21.74 8.04
N ARG A 952 -15.98 22.04 7.07
CA ARG A 952 -17.36 22.46 7.34
C ARG A 952 -18.18 21.31 7.93
N GLN A 953 -17.94 20.08 7.47
CA GLN A 953 -18.55 18.86 7.99
C GLN A 953 -18.18 18.64 9.46
N ALA A 954 -16.89 18.65 9.78
CA ALA A 954 -16.40 18.53 11.16
C ALA A 954 -16.98 19.66 12.04
N ALA A 955 -16.94 20.91 11.56
CA ALA A 955 -17.52 22.03 12.31
C ALA A 955 -19.03 21.88 12.56
N ALA A 956 -19.79 21.37 11.58
CA ALA A 956 -21.22 21.13 11.71
C ALA A 956 -21.52 20.02 12.71
N TYR A 957 -20.77 18.91 12.64
CA TYR A 957 -20.81 17.83 13.61
C TYR A 957 -20.52 18.35 15.03
N GLY A 958 -19.43 19.10 15.19
CA GLY A 958 -19.02 19.78 16.42
C GLY A 958 -20.09 20.65 17.07
N ILE A 959 -20.78 21.46 16.27
CA ILE A 959 -21.91 22.26 16.77
C ILE A 959 -23.10 21.38 17.16
N GLY A 960 -23.35 20.30 16.42
CA GLY A 960 -24.37 19.31 16.76
C GLY A 960 -24.10 18.64 18.11
N VAL A 961 -22.87 18.15 18.34
CA VAL A 961 -22.49 17.52 19.61
C VAL A 961 -22.41 18.55 20.75
N ALA A 962 -21.99 19.79 20.48
CA ALA A 962 -22.05 20.89 21.44
C ALA A 962 -23.49 21.17 21.89
N ALA A 963 -24.45 21.05 20.98
CA ALA A 963 -25.86 21.17 21.32
C ALA A 963 -26.34 20.00 22.20
N GLN A 964 -25.98 18.77 21.83
CA GLN A 964 -26.47 17.54 22.47
C GLN A 964 -25.83 17.27 23.85
N TYR A 965 -24.51 17.45 23.97
CA TYR A 965 -23.73 17.04 25.14
C TYR A 965 -23.13 18.22 25.92
N GLY A 966 -23.02 19.40 25.30
CA GLY A 966 -22.37 20.57 25.89
C GLY A 966 -23.18 21.32 26.95
N GLY A 967 -24.51 21.17 26.97
CA GLY A 967 -25.39 21.83 27.94
C GLY A 967 -25.42 23.36 27.82
N SER A 968 -25.89 24.03 28.89
CA SER A 968 -26.20 25.47 28.86
C SER A 968 -25.02 26.40 28.58
N VAL A 969 -23.77 25.93 28.77
CA VAL A 969 -22.56 26.71 28.54
C VAL A 969 -22.35 26.95 27.04
N TYR A 970 -22.70 25.99 26.17
CA TYR A 970 -22.58 26.12 24.72
C TYR A 970 -23.82 26.68 24.04
N ALA A 971 -24.95 26.77 24.72
CA ALA A 971 -26.22 27.17 24.14
C ALA A 971 -26.17 28.52 23.38
N ASN A 972 -25.43 29.51 23.90
CA ASN A 972 -25.25 30.80 23.21
C ASN A 972 -24.41 30.68 21.93
N ALA A 973 -23.32 29.91 21.98
CA ALA A 973 -22.44 29.67 20.84
C ALA A 973 -23.15 28.88 19.74
N VAL A 974 -23.90 27.85 20.13
CA VAL A 974 -24.78 27.07 19.26
C VAL A 974 -25.82 27.98 18.59
N ALA A 975 -26.50 28.85 19.33
CA ALA A 975 -27.45 29.79 18.75
C ALA A 975 -26.79 30.78 17.75
N GLN A 976 -25.56 31.21 18.02
CA GLN A 976 -24.79 32.08 17.12
C GLN A 976 -24.37 31.40 15.81
N SER A 977 -24.31 30.06 15.78
CA SER A 977 -23.92 29.30 14.59
C SER A 977 -25.04 29.18 13.54
N ILE A 978 -26.31 29.35 13.93
CA ILE A 978 -27.49 29.11 13.07
C ILE A 978 -27.45 29.88 11.74
N PRO A 979 -27.05 31.17 11.69
CA PRO A 979 -26.93 31.87 10.41
C PRO A 979 -25.90 31.23 9.47
N ASN A 980 -24.80 30.69 9.99
CA ASN A 980 -23.79 30.03 9.17
C ASN A 980 -24.31 28.68 8.65
N LEU A 981 -24.97 27.89 9.52
CA LEU A 981 -25.66 26.65 9.12
C LEU A 981 -26.71 26.91 8.04
N ALA A 982 -27.47 28.02 8.16
CA ALA A 982 -28.45 28.41 7.16
C ALA A 982 -27.80 28.72 5.80
N ASN A 983 -26.68 29.45 5.80
CA ASN A 983 -25.95 29.77 4.57
C ASN A 983 -25.49 28.50 3.84
N LEU A 984 -24.98 27.49 4.58
CA LEU A 984 -24.53 26.22 4.00
C LEU A 984 -25.66 25.45 3.33
N ILE A 985 -26.86 25.40 3.93
CA ILE A 985 -28.03 24.75 3.30
C ILE A 985 -28.49 25.50 2.06
N THR A 986 -28.43 26.84 2.07
CA THR A 986 -28.94 27.67 0.96
C THR A 986 -27.93 27.89 -0.16
N ASP A 987 -26.70 27.41 0.00
CA ASP A 987 -25.66 27.56 -1.02
C ASP A 987 -26.06 26.80 -2.30
N PRO A 988 -25.91 27.40 -3.49
CA PRO A 988 -26.25 26.74 -4.76
C PRO A 988 -25.50 25.43 -5.01
N GLU A 989 -24.30 25.26 -4.45
CA GLU A 989 -23.44 24.09 -4.59
C GLU A 989 -23.55 23.14 -3.39
N SER A 990 -24.44 23.40 -2.42
CA SER A 990 -24.61 22.62 -1.19
C SER A 990 -24.83 21.11 -1.39
N ARG A 991 -25.38 20.72 -2.55
CA ARG A 991 -25.72 19.33 -2.87
C ARG A 991 -24.93 18.75 -4.05
N ASN A 992 -23.80 19.35 -4.44
CA ASN A 992 -22.86 18.69 -5.35
C ASN A 992 -22.14 17.55 -4.61
N ASP A 993 -21.42 16.70 -5.36
CA ASP A 993 -20.74 15.53 -4.80
C ASP A 993 -19.72 15.91 -3.71
N ASP A 994 -19.05 17.07 -3.83
CA ASP A 994 -18.03 17.52 -2.88
C ASP A 994 -18.60 18.04 -1.55
N ASN A 995 -19.79 18.65 -1.56
CA ASN A 995 -20.34 19.38 -0.41
C ASN A 995 -21.47 18.62 0.31
N ILE A 996 -21.97 17.53 -0.27
CA ILE A 996 -23.21 16.88 0.19
C ILE A 996 -23.11 16.37 1.64
N PHE A 997 -22.00 15.71 2.02
CA PHE A 997 -21.81 15.19 3.38
C PHE A 997 -21.74 16.32 4.43
N ALA A 998 -21.07 17.42 4.10
CA ALA A 998 -21.05 18.61 4.95
C ALA A 998 -22.46 19.19 5.14
N THR A 999 -23.25 19.28 4.07
CA THR A 999 -24.63 19.76 4.14
C THR A 999 -25.54 18.83 4.94
N GLU A 1000 -25.41 17.51 4.77
CA GLU A 1000 -26.19 16.53 5.52
C GLU A 1000 -25.87 16.58 7.03
N ASN A 1001 -24.60 16.76 7.40
CA ASN A 1001 -24.17 17.01 8.78
C ASN A 1001 -24.76 18.32 9.35
N VAL A 1002 -24.82 19.40 8.56
CA VAL A 1002 -25.50 20.65 8.95
C VAL A 1002 -26.99 20.42 9.24
N VAL A 1003 -27.67 19.65 8.38
CA VAL A 1003 -29.09 19.32 8.56
C VAL A 1003 -29.30 18.55 9.86
N SER A 1004 -28.45 17.56 10.15
CA SER A 1004 -28.56 16.82 11.41
C SER A 1004 -28.16 17.64 12.64
N ALA A 1005 -27.16 18.53 12.52
CA ALA A 1005 -26.82 19.47 13.59
C ALA A 1005 -28.01 20.33 14.00
N LEU A 1006 -28.82 20.80 13.04
CA LEU A 1006 -30.06 21.54 13.33
C LEU A 1006 -31.07 20.70 14.13
N VAL A 1007 -31.16 19.38 13.90
CA VAL A 1007 -31.99 18.48 14.71
C VAL A 1007 -31.49 18.44 16.15
N LYS A 1008 -30.19 18.23 16.35
CA LYS A 1008 -29.55 18.23 17.68
C LYS A 1008 -29.82 19.56 18.40
N ILE A 1009 -29.75 20.69 17.70
CA ILE A 1009 -30.11 22.01 18.24
C ILE A 1009 -31.58 22.11 18.65
N LEU A 1010 -32.50 21.70 17.76
CA LEU A 1010 -33.94 21.76 18.00
C LEU A 1010 -34.35 20.88 19.19
N MET A 1011 -33.72 19.72 19.37
CA MET A 1011 -34.02 18.79 20.47
C MET A 1011 -33.45 19.25 21.81
N TYR A 1012 -32.21 19.72 21.83
CA TYR A 1012 -31.47 19.94 23.09
C TYR A 1012 -31.29 21.41 23.49
N ASN A 1013 -31.45 22.36 22.56
CA ASN A 1013 -31.25 23.80 22.81
C ASN A 1013 -32.39 24.70 22.31
N ALA A 1014 -33.61 24.17 22.16
CA ALA A 1014 -34.78 24.95 21.75
C ALA A 1014 -34.99 26.25 22.55
N GLY A 1015 -34.68 26.24 23.85
CA GLY A 1015 -34.84 27.40 24.75
C GLY A 1015 -33.90 28.57 24.47
N SER A 1016 -32.83 28.37 23.70
CA SER A 1016 -31.86 29.40 23.31
C SER A 1016 -32.05 29.89 21.87
N LEU A 1017 -33.03 29.36 21.16
CA LEU A 1017 -33.38 29.78 19.80
C LEU A 1017 -34.11 31.13 19.81
N SER A 1018 -33.80 31.98 18.83
CA SER A 1018 -34.57 33.19 18.55
C SER A 1018 -35.98 32.86 18.04
N SER A 1019 -36.11 31.80 17.24
CA SER A 1019 -37.36 31.28 16.71
C SER A 1019 -37.27 29.78 16.47
N PHE A 1020 -38.09 29.00 17.16
CA PHE A 1020 -38.18 27.55 16.96
C PHE A 1020 -38.71 27.22 15.54
N ASP A 1021 -39.75 27.93 15.10
CA ASP A 1021 -40.41 27.66 13.83
C ASP A 1021 -39.52 27.98 12.62
N GLU A 1022 -38.67 29.01 12.71
CA GLU A 1022 -37.72 29.35 11.63
C GLU A 1022 -36.60 28.31 11.51
N THR A 1023 -36.04 27.86 12.64
CA THR A 1023 -35.02 26.80 12.65
C THR A 1023 -35.60 25.46 12.19
N LEU A 1024 -36.82 25.13 12.60
CA LEU A 1024 -37.52 23.91 12.15
C LEU A 1024 -37.79 23.95 10.64
N LEU A 1025 -38.18 25.12 10.11
CA LEU A 1025 -38.36 25.31 8.67
C LEU A 1025 -37.03 25.20 7.92
N LEU A 1026 -35.94 25.74 8.45
CA LEU A 1026 -34.61 25.64 7.86
C LEU A 1026 -34.15 24.18 7.75
N TRP A 1027 -34.28 23.41 8.84
CA TRP A 1027 -33.99 21.97 8.82
C TRP A 1027 -34.80 21.24 7.75
N PHE A 1028 -36.12 21.51 7.69
CA PHE A 1028 -37.00 20.87 6.72
C PHE A 1028 -36.61 21.20 5.27
N ASN A 1029 -36.14 22.42 4.99
CA ASN A 1029 -35.63 22.79 3.65
C ASN A 1029 -34.37 22.02 3.25
N GLY A 1030 -33.51 21.64 4.20
CA GLY A 1030 -32.26 20.94 3.93
C GLY A 1030 -32.41 19.46 3.60
N LEU A 1031 -33.55 18.85 3.93
CA LEU A 1031 -33.85 17.45 3.61
C LEU A 1031 -34.03 17.22 2.09
N PRO A 1032 -33.69 16.02 1.57
CA PRO A 1032 -33.39 14.78 2.31
C PRO A 1032 -31.90 14.58 2.68
N ILE A 1033 -31.64 13.66 3.61
CA ILE A 1033 -30.32 13.06 3.86
C ILE A 1033 -30.34 11.67 3.21
N ILE A 1034 -29.45 11.42 2.25
CA ILE A 1034 -29.42 10.17 1.47
C ILE A 1034 -28.01 9.58 1.31
N ASN A 1035 -26.98 10.20 1.88
CA ASN A 1035 -25.59 9.75 1.74
C ASN A 1035 -24.98 9.36 3.10
N ASP A 1036 -25.22 10.17 4.14
CA ASP A 1036 -24.71 9.92 5.50
C ASP A 1036 -25.71 9.08 6.32
N GLU A 1037 -25.42 7.79 6.49
CA GLU A 1037 -26.31 6.83 7.17
C GLU A 1037 -26.50 7.15 8.67
N ASP A 1038 -25.43 7.56 9.35
CA ASP A 1038 -25.43 7.87 10.78
C ASP A 1038 -26.29 9.10 11.06
N GLU A 1039 -26.10 10.16 10.28
CA GLU A 1039 -26.85 11.41 10.42
C GLU A 1039 -28.29 11.31 9.89
N ALA A 1040 -28.53 10.41 8.92
CA ALA A 1040 -29.88 10.08 8.46
C ALA A 1040 -30.70 9.47 9.59
N SER A 1041 -30.18 8.43 10.27
CA SER A 1041 -30.90 7.75 11.35
C SER A 1041 -31.39 8.75 12.41
N PHE A 1042 -30.51 9.65 12.86
CA PHE A 1042 -30.85 10.66 13.86
C PHE A 1042 -31.93 11.63 13.34
N SER A 1043 -31.76 12.16 12.13
CA SER A 1043 -32.67 13.14 11.54
C SER A 1043 -34.06 12.58 11.26
N TYR A 1044 -34.14 11.35 10.77
CA TYR A 1044 -35.42 10.71 10.42
C TYR A 1044 -36.16 10.18 11.65
N ASN A 1045 -35.47 9.83 12.73
CA ASN A 1045 -36.11 9.59 14.04
C ASN A 1045 -36.81 10.86 14.56
N TYR A 1046 -36.19 12.03 14.41
CA TYR A 1046 -36.84 13.30 14.76
C TYR A 1046 -38.01 13.62 13.82
N LEU A 1047 -37.88 13.39 12.51
CA LEU A 1047 -39.00 13.54 11.58
C LEU A 1047 -40.18 12.64 11.96
N LEU A 1048 -39.93 11.40 12.37
CA LEU A 1048 -40.99 10.50 12.86
C LEU A 1048 -41.73 11.09 14.08
N GLN A 1049 -41.02 11.73 15.01
CA GLN A 1049 -41.64 12.43 16.15
C GLN A 1049 -42.50 13.61 15.68
N ILE A 1050 -42.03 14.39 14.70
CA ILE A 1050 -42.80 15.49 14.10
C ILE A 1050 -44.06 14.96 13.40
N LEU A 1051 -43.97 13.85 12.66
CA LEU A 1051 -45.11 13.21 11.99
C LEU A 1051 -46.18 12.74 12.98
N GLN A 1052 -45.79 12.39 14.21
CA GLN A 1052 -46.70 12.01 15.29
C GLN A 1052 -47.31 13.22 16.02
N ASN A 1053 -46.74 14.42 15.86
CA ASN A 1053 -47.22 15.67 16.45
C ASN A 1053 -47.97 16.54 15.42
N ASN A 1054 -49.29 16.34 15.33
CA ASN A 1054 -50.15 17.00 14.34
C ASN A 1054 -50.06 18.54 14.34
N GLU A 1055 -49.87 19.18 15.50
CA GLU A 1055 -49.80 20.65 15.58
C GLU A 1055 -48.51 21.17 14.96
N THR A 1056 -47.36 20.60 15.37
CA THR A 1056 -46.04 20.97 14.85
C THR A 1056 -45.92 20.64 13.35
N LEU A 1057 -46.39 19.46 12.93
CA LEU A 1057 -46.41 19.08 11.51
C LEU A 1057 -47.24 20.06 10.68
N HIS A 1058 -48.45 20.38 11.12
CA HIS A 1058 -49.34 21.28 10.39
C HIS A 1058 -48.73 22.68 10.26
N ASN A 1059 -48.12 23.21 11.34
CA ASN A 1059 -47.43 24.50 11.31
C ASN A 1059 -46.22 24.47 10.37
N LEU A 1060 -45.40 23.42 10.42
CA LEU A 1060 -44.24 23.26 9.55
C LEU A 1060 -44.63 23.24 8.06
N LEU A 1061 -45.62 22.43 7.68
CA LEU A 1061 -46.06 22.29 6.30
C LEU A 1061 -46.67 23.59 5.75
N ASN A 1062 -47.42 24.33 6.57
CA ASN A 1062 -47.96 25.64 6.20
C ASN A 1062 -46.84 26.69 6.06
N ASN A 1063 -45.91 26.75 7.01
CA ASN A 1063 -44.79 27.69 6.97
C ASN A 1063 -43.90 27.43 5.74
N TYR A 1064 -43.63 26.16 5.42
CA TYR A 1064 -42.91 25.79 4.21
C TYR A 1064 -43.66 26.21 2.96
N THR A 1065 -44.97 25.93 2.90
CA THR A 1065 -45.79 26.31 1.74
C THR A 1065 -45.82 27.82 1.54
N ALA A 1066 -46.00 28.60 2.60
CA ALA A 1066 -45.95 30.06 2.55
C ALA A 1066 -44.58 30.60 2.10
N HIS A 1067 -43.50 30.01 2.59
CA HIS A 1067 -42.12 30.36 2.21
C HIS A 1067 -41.82 30.05 0.73
N GLN A 1068 -42.32 28.92 0.22
CA GLN A 1068 -42.14 28.53 -1.17
C GLN A 1068 -43.02 29.34 -2.12
N GLN A 1069 -44.24 29.72 -1.69
CA GLN A 1069 -45.12 30.59 -2.47
C GLN A 1069 -44.53 31.99 -2.68
N SER A 1070 -43.84 32.54 -1.68
CA SER A 1070 -43.17 33.85 -1.82
C SER A 1070 -41.95 33.81 -2.76
N ASN A 1071 -41.45 32.61 -3.07
CA ASN A 1071 -40.28 32.36 -3.92
C ASN A 1071 -40.57 31.39 -5.09
N LEU A 1072 -41.79 31.43 -5.62
CA LEU A 1072 -42.34 30.44 -6.58
C LEU A 1072 -41.48 30.22 -7.84
N THR A 1073 -40.77 31.24 -8.32
CA THR A 1073 -39.86 31.13 -9.49
C THR A 1073 -38.54 30.41 -9.20
N LYS A 1074 -38.18 30.23 -7.93
CA LYS A 1074 -36.97 29.53 -7.45
C LYS A 1074 -37.30 28.22 -6.74
N ASN A 1075 -38.58 27.83 -6.70
CA ASN A 1075 -38.99 26.59 -6.06
C ASN A 1075 -38.46 25.39 -6.84
N LYS A 1076 -37.78 24.44 -6.18
CA LYS A 1076 -37.13 23.29 -6.82
C LYS A 1076 -38.09 22.46 -7.70
N TYR A 1077 -39.32 22.23 -7.21
CA TYR A 1077 -40.34 21.47 -7.94
C TYR A 1077 -40.94 22.22 -9.14
N VAL A 1078 -40.85 23.54 -9.15
CA VAL A 1078 -41.34 24.42 -10.23
C VAL A 1078 -40.24 24.73 -11.24
N ALA A 1079 -38.97 24.81 -10.79
CA ALA A 1079 -37.80 25.09 -11.62
C ALA A 1079 -37.35 23.89 -12.46
N GLU A 1080 -37.57 22.65 -12.00
CA GLU A 1080 -37.10 21.42 -12.65
C GLU A 1080 -37.97 20.88 -13.81
N GLN A 1081 -39.06 21.54 -14.22
CA GLN A 1081 -39.98 20.91 -15.19
C GLN A 1081 -39.76 21.15 -16.69
N THR A 1082 -39.43 20.04 -17.35
CA THR A 1082 -39.96 19.54 -18.62
C THR A 1082 -41.47 19.21 -18.54
N GLN A 1083 -42.33 20.15 -18.97
CA GLN A 1083 -43.74 20.02 -19.47
C GLN A 1083 -44.81 19.05 -18.87
N VAL A 1084 -44.52 18.01 -18.08
CA VAL A 1084 -45.45 16.87 -17.86
C VAL A 1084 -46.37 16.98 -16.61
N ASN A 1085 -46.00 17.68 -15.53
CA ASN A 1085 -46.84 17.73 -14.30
C ASN A 1085 -47.31 19.14 -13.87
N SER A 1086 -47.33 20.11 -14.80
CA SER A 1086 -47.60 21.53 -14.50
C SER A 1086 -48.97 21.81 -13.87
N ALA A 1087 -50.01 21.03 -14.19
CA ALA A 1087 -51.36 21.24 -13.67
C ALA A 1087 -51.52 20.76 -12.21
N GLN A 1088 -50.92 19.62 -11.86
CA GLN A 1088 -50.94 19.03 -10.52
C GLN A 1088 -50.11 19.85 -9.55
N LEU A 1089 -48.94 20.33 -9.98
CA LEU A 1089 -48.11 21.25 -9.19
C LEU A 1089 -48.83 22.58 -8.93
N LYS A 1090 -49.52 23.12 -9.94
CA LYS A 1090 -50.33 24.34 -9.77
C LYS A 1090 -51.42 24.13 -8.71
N TYR A 1091 -52.14 23.01 -8.78
CA TYR A 1091 -53.14 22.65 -7.76
C TYR A 1091 -52.52 22.55 -6.36
N LEU A 1092 -51.41 21.83 -6.20
CA LEU A 1092 -50.70 21.71 -4.91
C LEU A 1092 -50.18 23.06 -4.40
N SER A 1093 -49.82 23.99 -5.29
CA SER A 1093 -49.39 25.35 -4.92
C SER A 1093 -50.52 26.25 -4.42
N GLU A 1094 -51.79 25.92 -4.73
CA GLU A 1094 -52.97 26.70 -4.33
C GLU A 1094 -53.56 26.23 -2.98
N ILE A 1095 -53.12 25.07 -2.46
CA ILE A 1095 -53.52 24.53 -1.15
C ILE A 1095 -52.61 25.07 -0.04
N SER A 1096 -53.16 25.36 1.13
CA SER A 1096 -52.43 26.01 2.25
C SER A 1096 -51.17 25.28 2.72
N ASN A 1097 -51.14 23.95 2.66
CA ASN A 1097 -49.99 23.12 3.01
C ASN A 1097 -49.50 22.23 1.85
N GLY A 1098 -49.99 22.44 0.62
CA GLY A 1098 -49.81 21.49 -0.47
C GLY A 1098 -48.36 21.31 -0.93
N LEU A 1099 -47.58 22.39 -0.99
CA LEU A 1099 -46.14 22.31 -1.33
C LEU A 1099 -45.32 21.68 -0.19
N GLY A 1100 -45.72 21.90 1.06
CA GLY A 1100 -45.12 21.24 2.22
C GLY A 1100 -45.34 19.73 2.19
N ILE A 1101 -46.58 19.29 1.93
CA ILE A 1101 -46.91 17.86 1.80
C ILE A 1101 -46.13 17.24 0.63
N LEU A 1102 -46.07 17.93 -0.51
CA LEU A 1102 -45.28 17.47 -1.65
C LEU A 1102 -43.81 17.28 -1.28
N HIS A 1103 -43.21 18.26 -0.60
CA HIS A 1103 -41.82 18.18 -0.18
C HIS A 1103 -41.56 17.01 0.75
N LEU A 1104 -42.42 16.82 1.76
CA LEU A 1104 -42.36 15.70 2.69
C LEU A 1104 -42.46 14.34 1.99
N VAL A 1105 -43.38 14.21 1.02
CA VAL A 1105 -43.51 12.99 0.20
C VAL A 1105 -42.22 12.71 -0.55
N HIS A 1106 -41.62 13.71 -1.20
CA HIS A 1106 -40.34 13.53 -1.89
C HIS A 1106 -39.21 13.13 -0.96
N ILE A 1107 -39.07 13.78 0.21
CA ILE A 1107 -38.04 13.43 1.21
C ILE A 1107 -38.15 11.94 1.60
N LEU A 1108 -39.36 11.49 1.92
CA LEU A 1108 -39.59 10.12 2.38
C LEU A 1108 -39.46 9.11 1.25
N VAL A 1109 -39.87 9.44 0.03
CA VAL A 1109 -39.66 8.58 -1.14
C VAL A 1109 -38.17 8.45 -1.44
N ASP A 1110 -37.42 9.54 -1.42
CA ASP A 1110 -36.00 9.56 -1.76
C ASP A 1110 -35.20 8.69 -0.78
N VAL A 1111 -35.42 8.85 0.54
CA VAL A 1111 -34.71 8.05 1.54
C VAL A 1111 -35.12 6.57 1.52
N LEU A 1112 -36.41 6.27 1.29
CA LEU A 1112 -36.89 4.88 1.21
C LEU A 1112 -36.34 4.17 -0.03
N VAL A 1113 -36.24 4.87 -1.17
CA VAL A 1113 -35.68 4.33 -2.41
C VAL A 1113 -34.16 4.13 -2.29
N GLN A 1114 -33.47 5.05 -1.61
CA GLN A 1114 -32.04 4.95 -1.39
C GLN A 1114 -31.67 3.75 -0.50
N GLY A 1115 -32.52 3.42 0.48
CA GLY A 1115 -32.34 2.23 1.32
C GLY A 1115 -31.30 2.38 2.44
N ILE A 1116 -30.92 3.62 2.80
CA ILE A 1116 -29.90 3.92 3.83
C ILE A 1116 -30.41 3.81 5.28
N LEU A 1117 -31.71 3.56 5.49
CA LEU A 1117 -32.30 3.44 6.83
C LEU A 1117 -32.45 1.97 7.23
N ASP A 1118 -32.36 1.71 8.54
CA ASP A 1118 -32.73 0.43 9.08
C ASP A 1118 -34.21 0.10 8.77
N ALA A 1119 -34.49 -1.20 8.60
CA ALA A 1119 -35.81 -1.66 8.18
C ALA A 1119 -36.92 -1.27 9.16
N GLU A 1120 -36.65 -1.14 10.46
CA GLU A 1120 -37.66 -0.77 11.45
C GLU A 1120 -38.06 0.70 11.28
N LEU A 1121 -37.09 1.61 11.19
CA LEU A 1121 -37.32 3.03 10.98
C LEU A 1121 -37.96 3.30 9.61
N ALA A 1122 -37.47 2.67 8.54
CA ALA A 1122 -38.03 2.78 7.19
C ALA A 1122 -39.53 2.40 7.18
N ASN A 1123 -39.90 1.27 7.78
CA ASN A 1123 -41.29 0.82 7.85
C ASN A 1123 -42.19 1.75 8.67
N LYS A 1124 -41.68 2.30 9.78
CA LYS A 1124 -42.41 3.29 10.58
C LYS A 1124 -42.68 4.57 9.79
N LEU A 1125 -41.68 5.08 9.07
CA LEU A 1125 -41.80 6.28 8.24
C LEU A 1125 -42.76 6.04 7.06
N ALA A 1126 -42.66 4.91 6.38
CA ALA A 1126 -43.58 4.53 5.32
C ALA A 1126 -45.03 4.45 5.82
N SER A 1127 -45.25 3.85 7.00
CA SER A 1127 -46.58 3.76 7.62
C SER A 1127 -47.14 5.13 8.02
N ALA A 1128 -46.29 6.02 8.55
CA ALA A 1128 -46.66 7.38 8.89
C ALA A 1128 -47.01 8.21 7.64
N LEU A 1129 -46.22 8.08 6.57
CA LEU A 1129 -46.50 8.70 5.28
C LEU A 1129 -47.82 8.20 4.69
N GLN A 1130 -48.04 6.90 4.70
CA GLN A 1130 -49.28 6.29 4.22
C GLN A 1130 -50.49 6.85 4.96
N SER A 1131 -50.43 6.90 6.30
CA SER A 1131 -51.51 7.44 7.14
C SER A 1131 -51.80 8.91 6.82
N MET A 1132 -50.75 9.72 6.63
CA MET A 1132 -50.88 11.13 6.27
C MET A 1132 -51.50 11.30 4.86
N VAL A 1133 -51.00 10.58 3.86
CA VAL A 1133 -51.51 10.66 2.47
C VAL A 1133 -52.96 10.21 2.40
N GLN A 1134 -53.33 9.13 3.11
CA GLN A 1134 -54.73 8.66 3.19
C GLN A 1134 -55.68 9.68 3.82
N SER A 1135 -55.17 10.56 4.69
CA SER A 1135 -55.97 11.64 5.28
C SER A 1135 -56.21 12.82 4.33
N CYS A 1136 -55.48 12.90 3.21
CA CYS A 1136 -55.64 13.94 2.19
C CYS A 1136 -56.82 13.64 1.25
N PRO A 1137 -57.43 14.65 0.61
CA PRO A 1137 -58.43 14.44 -0.44
C PRO A 1137 -57.87 13.62 -1.62
N GLU A 1138 -58.72 12.83 -2.29
CA GLU A 1138 -58.31 11.97 -3.43
C GLU A 1138 -57.59 12.75 -4.55
N GLU A 1139 -58.03 13.98 -4.82
CA GLU A 1139 -57.40 14.89 -5.79
C GLU A 1139 -55.96 15.24 -5.39
N THR A 1140 -55.70 15.45 -4.11
CA THR A 1140 -54.36 15.69 -3.54
C THR A 1140 -53.50 14.45 -3.59
N GLN A 1141 -54.05 13.28 -3.24
CA GLN A 1141 -53.35 11.99 -3.33
C GLN A 1141 -52.88 11.74 -4.78
N SER A 1142 -53.79 11.92 -5.74
CA SER A 1142 -53.47 11.76 -7.17
C SER A 1142 -52.42 12.77 -7.64
N ALA A 1143 -52.49 14.02 -7.19
CA ALA A 1143 -51.52 15.04 -7.57
C ALA A 1143 -50.12 14.72 -7.03
N LEU A 1144 -50.00 14.28 -5.77
CA LEU A 1144 -48.74 13.86 -5.16
C LEU A 1144 -48.13 12.67 -5.89
N TRP A 1145 -48.93 11.63 -6.19
CA TRP A 1145 -48.44 10.44 -6.89
C TRP A 1145 -47.91 10.77 -8.29
N VAL A 1146 -48.58 11.66 -9.03
CA VAL A 1146 -48.12 12.07 -10.37
C VAL A 1146 -46.76 12.78 -10.31
N CYS A 1147 -46.48 13.51 -9.24
CA CYS A 1147 -45.22 14.25 -9.08
C CYS A 1147 -44.00 13.37 -8.76
N ILE A 1148 -44.18 12.09 -8.41
CA ILE A 1148 -43.07 11.15 -8.22
C ILE A 1148 -42.60 10.60 -9.58
N ASP A 1149 -41.29 10.53 -9.78
CA ASP A 1149 -40.68 9.99 -11.00
C ASP A 1149 -41.03 8.50 -11.24
N SER A 1150 -41.05 8.07 -12.52
CA SER A 1150 -41.38 6.70 -12.90
C SER A 1150 -40.40 5.65 -12.37
N GLU A 1151 -39.10 5.94 -12.31
CA GLU A 1151 -38.09 5.02 -11.77
C GLU A 1151 -38.29 4.86 -10.27
N LYS A 1152 -38.47 5.97 -9.54
CA LYS A 1152 -38.77 5.94 -8.10
C LYS A 1152 -40.05 5.17 -7.79
N LYS A 1153 -41.11 5.32 -8.60
CA LYS A 1153 -42.33 4.50 -8.49
C LYS A 1153 -42.07 3.02 -8.67
N GLN A 1154 -41.18 2.64 -9.59
CA GLN A 1154 -40.80 1.26 -9.79
C GLN A 1154 -40.02 0.73 -8.58
N SER A 1155 -39.06 1.50 -8.07
CA SER A 1155 -38.31 1.14 -6.85
C SER A 1155 -39.23 0.96 -5.65
N LEU A 1156 -40.16 1.89 -5.41
CA LEU A 1156 -41.16 1.75 -4.34
C LEU A 1156 -41.98 0.46 -4.47
N ARG A 1157 -42.34 0.04 -5.69
CA ARG A 1157 -43.07 -1.22 -5.92
C ARG A 1157 -42.23 -2.44 -5.59
N LEU A 1158 -40.95 -2.41 -5.98
CA LEU A 1158 -40.01 -3.49 -5.68
C LEU A 1158 -39.76 -3.62 -4.17
N LEU A 1159 -39.70 -2.49 -3.47
CA LEU A 1159 -39.51 -2.42 -2.02
C LEU A 1159 -40.79 -2.67 -1.22
N GLY A 1160 -41.96 -2.71 -1.86
CA GLY A 1160 -43.26 -2.93 -1.21
C GLY A 1160 -43.88 -1.70 -0.54
N TYR A 1161 -43.41 -0.49 -0.87
CA TYR A 1161 -43.87 0.79 -0.31
C TYR A 1161 -44.83 1.60 -1.22
N ALA A 1162 -45.12 1.09 -2.42
CA ALA A 1162 -45.89 1.81 -3.45
C ALA A 1162 -47.39 1.99 -3.16
#